data_AF-A0A0J6JNK9-F1
#
_entry.id   AF-A0A0J6JNK9-F1
#
_cell.length_a   1.000
_cell.length_b   1.000
_cell.length_c   1.000
_cell.angle_alpha   90.00
_cell.angle_beta   90.00
_cell.angle_gamma   90.00
#
_symmetry.space_group_name_H-M   'P 1'
#
loop_
_entity.id
_entity.type
_entity.pdbx_description
1 polymer ?
#
loop_
_entity_poly.entity_id
_entity_poly.type
_entity_poly.pdbx_seq_one_letter_code
_entity_poly.pdbx_strand_id
1 'polypeptide(L)'
;MFFRLLASAVTLVVCSTAQGQTPLVSSAISYTRDIQPILTEKCVACHACNDAACQLNLGSAEGATRGASKVPVYKGDRTTAVQPTRIFYDASGPQAWQRKGFYSVLDAQGGQAALMARMLELGHSAPLTPNAKLPEEIVLGLNRENSCPAPGEFNAYAQRHPKEGMPLAVTGLTDEQYLTVQTWLAQGAPVDQNAIKPSPVEAAQIAEWEALLNRPGSTEALVGRWLYEHLFLAHAYFDNGVPGHFFQWVRSRTPSGQPIDLIATRRPNDDPGTEVYYRMMPVQGVIVHKTHITYPMGARKLARVKQLFYSGDWHATRLPGYGPRSRANPFETFEAIPAVARYQFMLDNAEYFVRTFIRGPVCRGQIATDVIRDNFWAVFQEPAHDRYVTDAAYRGEATPLLAMPGQIDNVGSIISLWHNYRDKRNDYEQLRQDAYADMPPPSWSTLWAGNDNALLTIFRHFDSASVSKGLIGDVPQTMWLFDYPLLERTYYQLAVNFDVYGNVAHQAQTRLYFDLIRNGAEVNFLRLMPAGQRAGILGDWYQNSGKLKMWMDYQKIDADTPTGIKLDPADPKRDFALKLIERTGTLNARPDPINRCTGAYCSRPGIDQEFQYAEQALSRLASRPAAGLAVINRMPEASMLRVEGASGKRMFYSALRNRAHTNVAFMMGEEYRLQPGLDTLTLYPGVLSSYPNFMFNIPAAEVEAFVEAMEKSRDQASFDAIVERWGVRRSHPQFWQYFHDIGEYINETDPVEAGVLDMNRYENL
;
A
#
# COMPACT_ATOMS: atom_id res chain seq x y z
N MET A 1 -50.53 57.11 47.81
CA MET A 1 -50.29 56.76 46.39
C MET A 1 -48.82 56.45 46.06
N PHE A 2 -47.83 56.93 46.85
CA PHE A 2 -46.40 56.70 46.57
C PHE A 2 -45.84 55.31 46.91
N PHE A 3 -46.42 54.58 47.87
CA PHE A 3 -45.88 53.27 48.29
C PHE A 3 -46.30 52.08 47.41
N ARG A 4 -47.34 52.21 46.57
CA ARG A 4 -47.76 51.13 45.66
C ARG A 4 -47.02 51.13 44.33
N LEU A 5 -46.48 52.27 43.91
CA LEU A 5 -45.69 52.37 42.66
C LEU A 5 -44.24 51.88 42.83
N LEU A 6 -43.64 52.05 44.01
CA LEU A 6 -42.30 51.51 44.29
C LEU A 6 -42.27 49.98 44.36
N ALA A 7 -43.30 49.35 44.94
CA ALA A 7 -43.35 47.89 45.04
C ALA A 7 -43.49 47.22 43.66
N SER A 8 -44.27 47.81 42.74
CA SER A 8 -44.41 47.28 41.38
C SER A 8 -43.15 47.49 40.52
N ALA A 9 -42.40 48.59 40.73
CA ALA A 9 -41.15 48.83 40.02
C ALA A 9 -40.01 47.89 40.47
N VAL A 10 -39.92 47.58 41.77
CA VAL A 10 -38.90 46.65 42.29
C VAL A 10 -39.20 45.20 41.90
N THR A 11 -40.47 44.81 41.83
CA THR A 11 -40.83 43.43 41.42
C THR A 11 -40.60 43.19 39.92
N LEU A 12 -40.75 44.22 39.06
CA LEU A 12 -40.43 44.11 37.63
C LEU A 12 -38.93 44.07 37.33
N VAL A 13 -38.09 44.73 38.15
CA VAL A 13 -36.61 44.71 38.01
C VAL A 13 -36.01 43.41 38.55
N VAL A 14 -36.62 42.78 39.58
CA VAL A 14 -36.17 41.48 40.09
C VAL A 14 -36.63 40.32 39.17
N CYS A 15 -37.78 40.44 38.49
CA CYS A 15 -38.17 39.45 37.47
C CYS A 15 -37.41 39.57 36.14
N SER A 16 -36.80 40.72 35.84
CA SER A 16 -35.98 40.91 34.62
C SER A 16 -34.49 40.62 34.82
N THR A 17 -34.02 40.47 36.07
CA THR A 17 -32.65 40.03 36.38
C THR A 17 -32.54 38.51 36.64
N ALA A 18 -33.67 37.80 36.81
CA ALA A 18 -33.73 36.33 36.91
C ALA A 18 -33.85 35.60 35.55
N GLN A 19 -33.88 36.33 34.43
CA GLN A 19 -33.68 35.78 33.07
C GLN A 19 -32.19 35.86 32.64
N GLY A 20 -31.28 36.09 33.59
CA GLY A 20 -29.85 35.92 33.40
C GLY A 20 -29.49 34.44 33.28
N GLN A 21 -29.10 34.04 32.07
CA GLN A 21 -28.35 32.83 31.78
C GLN A 21 -29.11 31.51 32.00
N THR A 22 -30.07 31.21 31.11
CA THR A 22 -29.99 29.86 30.53
C THR A 22 -28.55 29.69 30.05
N PRO A 23 -27.79 28.68 30.51
CA PRO A 23 -26.51 28.40 29.88
C PRO A 23 -26.84 28.29 28.40
N LEU A 24 -26.13 29.06 27.56
CA LEU A 24 -26.03 28.73 26.15
C LEU A 24 -25.60 27.27 26.18
N VAL A 25 -26.55 26.36 25.93
CA VAL A 25 -26.26 24.96 25.73
C VAL A 25 -25.41 25.01 24.48
N SER A 26 -24.09 25.06 24.67
CA SER A 26 -23.13 24.74 23.62
C SER A 26 -23.66 23.45 23.04
N SER A 27 -24.11 23.50 21.79
CA SER A 27 -24.65 22.33 21.12
C SER A 27 -23.67 21.18 21.35
N ALA A 28 -24.15 20.06 21.89
CA ALA A 28 -23.28 18.94 22.25
C ALA A 28 -22.38 18.59 21.05
N ILE A 29 -21.07 18.58 21.28
CA ILE A 29 -20.08 18.33 20.24
C ILE A 29 -20.22 16.88 19.80
N SER A 30 -20.48 16.67 18.51
CA SER A 30 -20.59 15.34 17.92
C SER A 30 -19.21 14.88 17.47
N TYR A 31 -18.85 13.64 17.82
CA TYR A 31 -17.63 13.03 17.33
C TYR A 31 -17.65 12.95 15.80
N THR A 32 -18.75 12.46 15.21
CA THR A 32 -18.81 12.25 13.75
C THR A 32 -18.79 13.54 12.95
N ARG A 33 -19.50 14.58 13.42
CA ARG A 33 -19.64 15.86 12.70
C ARG A 33 -18.50 16.84 12.99
N ASP A 34 -18.07 16.95 14.24
CA ASP A 34 -17.19 18.06 14.67
C ASP A 34 -15.76 17.58 14.96
N ILE A 35 -15.56 16.33 15.41
CA ILE A 35 -14.23 15.83 15.83
C ILE A 35 -13.55 14.98 14.77
N GLN A 36 -14.25 14.04 14.14
CA GLN A 36 -13.69 13.16 13.12
C GLN A 36 -13.05 13.96 11.98
N PRO A 37 -13.63 15.08 11.47
CA PRO A 37 -12.95 15.90 10.47
C PRO A 37 -11.61 16.47 10.95
N ILE A 38 -11.53 16.95 12.19
CA ILE A 38 -10.28 17.46 12.78
C ILE A 38 -9.26 16.32 12.92
N LEU A 39 -9.67 15.14 13.39
CA LEU A 39 -8.80 13.98 13.49
C LEU A 39 -8.34 13.49 12.11
N THR A 40 -9.21 13.51 11.11
CA THR A 40 -8.87 13.20 9.71
C THR A 40 -7.79 14.14 9.20
N GLU A 41 -7.96 15.44 9.44
CA GLU A 41 -7.04 16.46 8.96
C GLU A 41 -5.70 16.42 9.70
N LYS A 42 -5.67 16.23 11.03
CA LYS A 42 -4.45 16.44 11.84
C LYS A 42 -3.81 15.17 12.36
N CYS A 43 -4.52 14.04 12.36
CA CYS A 43 -4.11 12.85 13.09
C CYS A 43 -4.09 11.57 12.24
N VAL A 44 -5.07 11.35 11.36
CA VAL A 44 -5.21 10.09 10.58
C VAL A 44 -4.00 9.81 9.70
N ALA A 45 -3.33 10.85 9.19
CA ALA A 45 -2.10 10.71 8.41
C ALA A 45 -0.97 9.99 9.18
N CYS A 46 -1.01 9.98 10.51
CA CYS A 46 -0.08 9.22 11.36
C CYS A 46 -0.75 8.06 12.12
N HIS A 47 -2.03 8.23 12.49
CA HIS A 47 -2.80 7.36 13.37
C HIS A 47 -3.82 6.53 12.60
N ALA A 48 -3.37 5.76 11.61
CA ALA A 48 -4.21 4.84 10.86
C ALA A 48 -3.47 3.57 10.44
N CYS A 49 -4.25 2.51 10.12
CA CYS A 49 -3.77 1.18 9.79
C CYS A 49 -2.93 0.55 10.93
N ASN A 50 -2.30 -0.59 10.66
CA ASN A 50 -1.27 -1.24 11.48
C ASN A 50 0.00 -0.37 11.64
N ASP A 51 0.12 0.69 10.85
CA ASP A 51 1.25 1.63 10.90
C ASP A 51 1.16 2.63 12.06
N ALA A 52 -0.04 2.83 12.60
CA ALA A 52 -0.29 3.74 13.71
C ALA A 52 0.62 3.45 14.92
N ALA A 53 1.34 4.48 15.36
CA ALA A 53 2.13 4.44 16.58
C ALA A 53 1.23 4.04 17.77
N CYS A 54 1.74 3.16 18.63
CA CYS A 54 1.01 2.63 19.79
C CYS A 54 -0.33 1.96 19.44
N GLN A 55 -0.51 1.51 18.18
CA GLN A 55 -1.80 1.06 17.65
C GLN A 55 -2.94 2.07 17.80
N LEU A 56 -2.67 3.35 18.07
CA LEU A 56 -3.72 4.35 18.23
C LEU A 56 -4.26 4.71 16.85
N ASN A 57 -5.44 4.18 16.50
CA ASN A 57 -6.07 4.44 15.21
C ASN A 57 -7.24 5.42 15.39
N LEU A 58 -7.17 6.57 14.74
CA LEU A 58 -8.12 7.67 14.87
C LEU A 58 -9.02 7.84 13.63
N GLY A 59 -8.96 6.88 12.70
CA GLY A 59 -9.76 6.90 11.47
C GLY A 59 -11.21 6.46 11.65
N SER A 60 -11.63 6.06 12.86
CA SER A 60 -13.01 5.67 13.13
C SER A 60 -13.35 5.76 14.62
N ALA A 61 -14.65 5.82 14.93
CA ALA A 61 -15.17 5.77 16.29
C ALA A 61 -14.70 4.53 17.08
N GLU A 62 -14.73 3.34 16.46
CA GLU A 62 -14.24 2.10 17.09
C GLU A 62 -12.73 2.18 17.37
N GLY A 63 -11.95 2.76 16.45
CA GLY A 63 -10.51 2.97 16.64
C GLY A 63 -10.20 3.96 17.78
N ALA A 64 -10.91 5.09 17.81
CA ALA A 64 -10.72 6.11 18.84
C ALA A 64 -11.08 5.58 20.24
N THR A 65 -12.18 4.83 20.35
CA THR A 65 -12.64 4.22 21.61
C THR A 65 -11.81 3.02 22.05
N ARG A 66 -11.22 2.26 21.11
CA ARG A 66 -10.24 1.21 21.42
C ARG A 66 -9.05 1.77 22.19
N GLY A 67 -8.59 2.97 21.85
CA GLY A 67 -7.44 3.62 22.47
C GLY A 67 -6.09 3.06 21.99
N ALA A 68 -5.10 3.08 22.87
CA ALA A 68 -3.71 2.76 22.55
C ALA A 68 -3.24 1.45 23.21
N SER A 69 -2.15 0.88 22.68
CA SER A 69 -1.48 -0.33 23.17
C SER A 69 0.03 -0.19 23.07
N LYS A 70 0.74 -0.77 24.04
CA LYS A 70 2.21 -0.86 24.04
C LYS A 70 2.73 -2.00 23.14
N VAL A 71 1.84 -2.88 22.67
CA VAL A 71 2.24 -4.03 21.84
C VAL A 71 2.37 -3.54 20.38
N PRO A 72 3.55 -3.56 19.75
CA PRO A 72 3.67 -3.21 18.34
C PRO A 72 3.03 -4.29 17.46
N VAL A 73 2.40 -3.91 16.34
CA VAL A 73 1.92 -4.86 15.32
C VAL A 73 3.11 -5.40 14.54
N TYR A 74 3.86 -4.49 13.90
CA TYR A 74 5.10 -4.80 13.18
C TYR A 74 6.25 -4.94 14.17
N LYS A 75 6.71 -6.18 14.37
CA LYS A 75 7.86 -6.50 15.21
C LYS A 75 8.59 -7.71 14.62
N GLY A 76 9.62 -7.45 13.80
CA GLY A 76 10.32 -8.46 13.01
C GLY A 76 11.11 -9.49 13.84
N ASP A 77 11.52 -9.13 15.06
CA ASP A 77 12.32 -9.96 15.98
C ASP A 77 11.45 -10.77 16.98
N ARG A 78 10.12 -10.74 16.83
CA ARG A 78 9.22 -11.39 17.80
C ARG A 78 9.36 -12.91 17.78
N THR A 79 9.67 -13.54 18.91
CA THR A 79 9.84 -15.00 19.01
C THR A 79 8.51 -15.77 19.07
N THR A 80 7.46 -15.16 19.61
CA THR A 80 6.11 -15.75 19.76
C THR A 80 5.07 -14.92 19.03
N ALA A 81 4.10 -15.56 18.38
CA ALA A 81 3.01 -14.84 17.74
C ALA A 81 2.12 -14.11 18.78
N VAL A 82 1.55 -12.98 18.40
CA VAL A 82 0.56 -12.24 19.23
C VAL A 82 -0.85 -12.40 18.67
N GLN A 83 -1.84 -12.10 19.49
CA GLN A 83 -3.25 -12.11 19.09
C GLN A 83 -3.54 -10.96 18.10
N PRO A 84 -4.32 -11.22 17.03
CA PRO A 84 -4.78 -10.15 16.13
C PRO A 84 -5.61 -9.09 16.84
N THR A 85 -5.45 -7.84 16.38
CA THR A 85 -6.10 -6.63 16.93
C THR A 85 -6.69 -5.74 15.83
N ARG A 86 -7.20 -6.33 14.75
CA ARG A 86 -7.87 -5.66 13.63
C ARG A 86 -9.19 -5.04 14.11
N ILE A 87 -9.35 -3.74 13.84
CA ILE A 87 -10.56 -2.97 14.18
C ILE A 87 -11.75 -3.55 13.40
N PHE A 88 -12.92 -3.66 14.03
CA PHE A 88 -14.15 -4.30 13.51
C PHE A 88 -14.11 -5.83 13.37
N TYR A 89 -12.97 -6.49 13.65
CA TYR A 89 -12.84 -7.94 13.54
C TYR A 89 -12.61 -8.62 14.87
N ASP A 90 -11.59 -8.19 15.60
CA ASP A 90 -11.04 -9.01 16.69
C ASP A 90 -11.65 -8.70 18.08
N ALA A 91 -12.35 -7.57 18.21
CA ALA A 91 -13.15 -7.18 19.37
C ALA A 91 -14.12 -6.04 18.98
N SER A 92 -15.13 -5.81 19.82
CA SER A 92 -16.07 -4.69 19.67
C SER A 92 -16.29 -4.00 21.02
N GLY A 93 -16.14 -2.68 21.02
CA GLY A 93 -16.39 -1.81 22.15
C GLY A 93 -15.24 -1.73 23.18
N PRO A 94 -15.18 -0.65 23.98
CA PRO A 94 -14.03 -0.32 24.82
C PRO A 94 -13.61 -1.44 25.78
N GLN A 95 -14.57 -2.10 26.45
CA GLN A 95 -14.28 -3.13 27.44
C GLN A 95 -13.63 -4.37 26.81
N ALA A 96 -14.02 -4.74 25.59
CA ALA A 96 -13.43 -5.88 24.89
C ALA A 96 -11.97 -5.59 24.49
N TRP A 97 -11.68 -4.36 24.09
CA TRP A 97 -10.32 -3.90 23.79
C TRP A 97 -9.45 -3.80 25.04
N GLN A 98 -9.99 -3.33 26.17
CA GLN A 98 -9.27 -3.30 27.45
C GLN A 98 -8.84 -4.70 27.90
N ARG A 99 -9.69 -5.72 27.72
CA ARG A 99 -9.32 -7.13 27.96
C ARG A 99 -8.17 -7.63 27.08
N LYS A 100 -7.93 -6.98 25.93
CA LYS A 100 -6.77 -7.23 25.05
C LYS A 100 -5.56 -6.34 25.36
N GLY A 101 -5.58 -5.61 26.48
CA GLY A 101 -4.46 -4.79 26.94
C GLY A 101 -4.40 -3.38 26.35
N PHE A 102 -5.48 -2.90 25.73
CA PHE A 102 -5.60 -1.50 25.33
C PHE A 102 -6.02 -0.62 26.51
N TYR A 103 -5.62 0.65 26.46
CA TYR A 103 -6.04 1.66 27.43
C TYR A 103 -6.65 2.87 26.71
N SER A 104 -7.68 3.45 27.34
CA SER A 104 -8.36 4.62 26.77
C SER A 104 -7.42 5.83 26.72
N VAL A 105 -7.50 6.56 25.61
CA VAL A 105 -6.85 7.87 25.46
C VAL A 105 -7.85 9.02 25.64
N LEU A 106 -9.15 8.71 25.73
CA LEU A 106 -10.26 9.64 25.78
C LEU A 106 -10.80 9.85 27.19
N ASP A 107 -10.63 8.86 28.07
CA ASP A 107 -11.21 8.90 29.42
C ASP A 107 -10.33 9.70 30.38
N ALA A 108 -10.97 10.58 31.16
CA ALA A 108 -10.35 11.14 32.36
C ALA A 108 -10.23 10.06 33.45
N GLN A 109 -9.07 9.96 34.10
CA GLN A 109 -8.82 8.93 35.12
C GLN A 109 -8.18 9.53 36.37
N GLY A 110 -8.71 9.17 37.56
CA GLY A 110 -8.11 9.56 38.85
C GLY A 110 -7.99 11.07 39.07
N GLY A 111 -8.95 11.85 38.55
CA GLY A 111 -8.93 13.32 38.60
C GLY A 111 -8.00 13.99 37.58
N GLN A 112 -7.35 13.22 36.70
CA GLN A 112 -6.53 13.74 35.60
C GLN A 112 -7.35 13.82 34.30
N ALA A 113 -7.07 14.84 33.49
CA ALA A 113 -7.62 14.95 32.14
C ALA A 113 -7.22 13.76 31.25
N ALA A 114 -7.98 13.55 30.18
CA ALA A 114 -7.73 12.50 29.19
C ALA A 114 -6.29 12.56 28.64
N LEU A 115 -5.70 11.40 28.33
CA LEU A 115 -4.34 11.35 27.79
C LEU A 115 -4.22 12.15 26.49
N MET A 116 -5.23 12.09 25.60
CA MET A 116 -5.29 12.88 24.37
C MET A 116 -5.23 14.38 24.67
N ALA A 117 -6.02 14.86 25.65
CA ALA A 117 -6.06 16.28 26.02
C ALA A 117 -4.67 16.78 26.45
N ARG A 118 -3.96 15.98 27.24
CA ARG A 118 -2.63 16.31 27.77
C ARG A 118 -1.54 16.25 26.70
N MET A 119 -1.62 15.29 25.76
CA MET A 119 -0.70 15.24 24.62
C MET A 119 -0.90 16.42 23.66
N LEU A 120 -2.15 16.84 23.45
CA LEU A 120 -2.48 18.04 22.66
C LEU A 120 -2.00 19.31 23.35
N GLU A 121 -2.22 19.44 24.67
CA GLU A 121 -1.73 20.58 25.47
C GLU A 121 -0.21 20.68 25.42
N LEU A 122 0.50 19.55 25.56
CA LEU A 122 1.97 19.51 25.44
C LEU A 122 2.42 20.04 24.07
N GLY A 123 1.77 19.60 22.98
CA GLY A 123 2.12 20.03 21.62
C GLY A 123 1.80 21.51 21.39
N HIS A 124 0.65 21.96 21.87
CA HIS A 124 0.22 23.36 21.77
C HIS A 124 1.12 24.31 22.57
N SER A 125 1.64 23.88 23.72
CA SER A 125 2.55 24.68 24.56
C SER A 125 3.98 24.84 24.02
N ALA A 126 4.34 24.05 22.99
CA ALA A 126 5.68 24.02 22.40
C ALA A 126 5.62 24.20 20.87
N PRO A 127 5.19 25.37 20.36
CA PRO A 127 5.04 25.59 18.93
C PRO A 127 6.38 25.51 18.19
N LEU A 128 6.33 25.02 16.96
CA LEU A 128 7.49 24.97 16.07
C LEU A 128 7.76 26.34 15.45
N THR A 129 9.04 26.62 15.16
CA THR A 129 9.42 27.78 14.36
C THR A 129 8.85 27.62 12.93
N PRO A 130 8.04 28.58 12.43
CA PRO A 130 7.38 28.47 11.13
C PRO A 130 8.33 28.15 9.98
N ASN A 131 8.00 27.09 9.24
CA ASN A 131 8.74 26.58 8.08
C ASN A 131 10.26 26.42 8.27
N ALA A 132 10.74 26.24 9.50
CA ALA A 132 12.13 25.94 9.80
C ALA A 132 12.37 24.44 9.94
N LYS A 133 13.62 24.02 9.75
CA LYS A 133 14.06 22.67 10.08
C LYS A 133 13.78 22.36 11.55
N LEU A 134 13.28 21.15 11.82
CA LEU A 134 13.02 20.72 13.19
C LEU A 134 14.34 20.53 13.95
N PRO A 135 14.37 20.76 15.27
CA PRO A 135 15.53 20.49 16.11
C PRO A 135 15.98 19.03 16.05
N GLU A 136 17.29 18.78 16.11
CA GLU A 136 17.89 17.43 15.99
C GLU A 136 17.47 16.47 17.11
N GLU A 137 17.07 16.99 18.29
CA GLU A 137 16.60 16.16 19.39
C GLU A 137 15.25 15.47 19.11
N ILE A 138 14.49 15.91 18.10
CA ILE A 138 13.23 15.28 17.71
C ILE A 138 13.53 14.19 16.67
N VAL A 139 13.58 12.95 17.13
CA VAL A 139 13.78 11.78 16.25
C VAL A 139 12.48 11.45 15.52
N LEU A 140 12.56 11.32 14.18
CA LEU A 140 11.44 10.97 13.28
C LEU A 140 11.72 9.68 12.51
N GLY A 141 10.74 9.24 11.73
CA GLY A 141 10.85 8.09 10.82
C GLY A 141 10.65 6.73 11.50
N LEU A 142 10.85 5.66 10.72
CA LEU A 142 10.58 4.29 11.18
C LEU A 142 11.51 3.79 12.29
N ASN A 143 12.71 4.36 12.40
CA ASN A 143 13.69 4.00 13.44
C ASN A 143 13.39 4.66 14.79
N ARG A 144 12.39 5.56 14.86
CA ARG A 144 11.96 6.16 16.12
C ARG A 144 11.37 5.08 17.03
N GLU A 145 11.96 4.93 18.22
CA GLU A 145 11.34 4.16 19.28
C GLU A 145 10.11 4.90 19.83
N ASN A 146 8.92 4.38 19.51
CA ASN A 146 7.68 5.00 19.97
C ASN A 146 7.49 4.78 21.48
N SER A 147 7.46 5.87 22.25
CA SER A 147 6.98 5.85 23.63
C SER A 147 5.45 5.88 23.66
N CYS A 148 4.85 4.88 24.30
CA CYS A 148 3.40 4.70 24.42
C CYS A 148 2.97 4.85 25.88
N PRO A 149 2.95 6.08 26.44
CA PRO A 149 2.60 6.28 27.85
C PRO A 149 1.14 5.90 28.09
N ALA A 150 0.88 5.19 29.17
CA ALA A 150 -0.46 5.07 29.75
C ALA A 150 -0.84 6.37 30.48
N PRO A 151 -2.14 6.62 30.79
CA PRO A 151 -2.58 7.85 31.47
C PRO A 151 -1.77 8.21 32.73
N GLY A 152 -1.44 7.21 33.57
CA GLY A 152 -0.62 7.41 34.77
C GLY A 152 0.86 7.68 34.53
N GLU A 153 1.38 7.43 33.32
CA GLU A 153 2.80 7.59 32.97
C GLU A 153 3.09 8.93 32.27
N PHE A 154 2.07 9.70 31.91
CA PHE A 154 2.21 10.92 31.10
C PHE A 154 3.17 11.95 31.72
N ASN A 155 3.13 12.18 33.03
CA ASN A 155 4.00 13.22 33.65
C ASN A 155 5.48 12.91 33.44
N ALA A 156 5.87 11.64 33.60
CA ALA A 156 7.25 11.20 33.35
C ALA A 156 7.62 11.22 31.86
N TYR A 157 6.63 11.06 30.97
CA TYR A 157 6.82 11.24 29.54
C TYR A 157 7.05 12.71 29.19
N ALA A 158 6.16 13.62 29.58
CA ALA A 158 6.24 15.04 29.27
C ALA A 158 7.52 15.70 29.81
N GLN A 159 8.02 15.27 30.98
CA GLN A 159 9.30 15.73 31.51
C GLN A 159 10.50 15.30 30.67
N ARG A 160 10.47 14.09 30.10
CA ARG A 160 11.57 13.56 29.26
C ARG A 160 11.48 14.03 27.82
N HIS A 161 10.27 14.33 27.35
CA HIS A 161 9.99 14.68 25.95
C HIS A 161 9.15 15.97 25.86
N PRO A 162 9.65 17.11 26.35
CA PRO A 162 8.87 18.36 26.46
C PRO A 162 8.44 18.95 25.11
N LYS A 163 9.04 18.53 24.00
CA LYS A 163 8.73 18.98 22.63
C LYS A 163 8.01 17.90 21.78
N GLU A 164 7.64 16.77 22.36
CA GLU A 164 7.01 15.65 21.63
C GLU A 164 5.51 15.49 21.95
N GLY A 165 4.80 16.62 22.06
CA GLY A 165 3.34 16.60 22.08
C GLY A 165 2.74 16.26 20.71
N MET A 166 1.40 16.18 20.65
CA MET A 166 0.67 15.84 19.43
C MET A 166 -0.01 17.08 18.80
N PRO A 167 -0.09 17.16 17.45
CA PRO A 167 0.57 16.31 16.45
C PRO A 167 2.10 16.40 16.51
N LEU A 168 2.78 15.24 16.44
CA LEU A 168 4.22 15.19 16.66
C LEU A 168 5.01 15.91 15.57
N ALA A 169 5.71 16.97 15.97
CA ALA A 169 6.70 17.68 15.17
C ALA A 169 6.19 18.09 13.78
N VAL A 170 4.97 18.60 13.74
CA VAL A 170 4.31 19.18 12.58
C VAL A 170 3.43 20.32 13.06
N THR A 171 3.10 21.27 12.18
CA THR A 171 2.15 22.34 12.49
C THR A 171 0.89 21.79 13.15
N GLY A 172 0.51 22.36 14.29
CA GLY A 172 -0.54 21.83 15.14
C GLY A 172 -1.96 22.06 14.63
N LEU A 173 -2.92 21.81 15.53
CA LEU A 173 -4.32 22.22 15.36
C LEU A 173 -4.39 23.75 15.35
N THR A 174 -5.36 24.32 14.61
CA THR A 174 -5.70 25.73 14.80
C THR A 174 -6.31 25.94 16.20
N ASP A 175 -6.31 27.17 16.71
CA ASP A 175 -6.87 27.45 18.04
C ASP A 175 -8.34 27.01 18.16
N GLU A 176 -9.14 27.20 17.10
CA GLU A 176 -10.53 26.74 17.04
C GLU A 176 -10.64 25.20 17.09
N GLN A 177 -9.81 24.51 16.31
CA GLN A 177 -9.79 23.04 16.30
C GLN A 177 -9.34 22.50 17.66
N TYR A 178 -8.31 23.10 18.25
CA TYR A 178 -7.80 22.74 19.56
C TYR A 178 -8.87 22.92 20.64
N LEU A 179 -9.53 24.08 20.69
CA LEU A 179 -10.61 24.36 21.65
C LEU A 179 -11.80 23.40 21.46
N THR A 180 -12.17 23.07 20.22
CA THR A 180 -13.25 22.12 19.92
C THR A 180 -12.92 20.73 20.48
N VAL A 181 -11.71 20.22 20.22
CA VAL A 181 -11.29 18.91 20.71
C VAL A 181 -11.14 18.90 22.24
N GLN A 182 -10.55 19.93 22.85
CA GLN A 182 -10.43 20.05 24.31
C GLN A 182 -11.80 20.10 24.99
N THR A 183 -12.75 20.86 24.44
CA THR A 183 -14.11 20.95 24.97
C THR A 183 -14.81 19.60 24.90
N TRP A 184 -14.68 18.88 23.78
CA TRP A 184 -15.24 17.53 23.62
C TRP A 184 -14.64 16.54 24.62
N LEU A 185 -13.32 16.56 24.81
CA LEU A 185 -12.64 15.71 25.80
C LEU A 185 -13.09 16.04 27.24
N ALA A 186 -13.25 17.33 27.57
CA ALA A 186 -13.76 17.78 28.87
C ALA A 186 -15.22 17.36 29.12
N GLN A 187 -16.03 17.20 28.07
CA GLN A 187 -17.39 16.65 28.13
C GLN A 187 -17.42 15.12 28.27
N GLY A 188 -16.27 14.47 28.48
CA GLY A 188 -16.17 13.01 28.59
C GLY A 188 -16.05 12.31 27.24
N ALA A 189 -15.76 13.04 26.16
CA ALA A 189 -15.50 12.53 24.83
C ALA A 189 -16.60 11.60 24.29
N PRO A 190 -17.89 12.01 24.28
CA PRO A 190 -18.95 11.17 23.72
C PRO A 190 -18.66 10.84 22.25
N VAL A 191 -18.62 9.54 21.93
CA VAL A 191 -18.37 9.04 20.57
C VAL A 191 -19.67 8.51 19.98
N ASP A 192 -20.35 9.35 19.19
CA ASP A 192 -21.43 8.89 18.32
C ASP A 192 -20.86 8.12 17.12
N GLN A 193 -21.70 7.28 16.52
CA GLN A 193 -21.34 6.49 15.34
C GLN A 193 -22.31 6.80 14.20
N ASN A 194 -21.77 6.97 13.00
CA ASN A 194 -22.54 7.03 11.77
C ASN A 194 -22.05 5.93 10.84
N ALA A 195 -22.56 4.71 11.07
CA ALA A 195 -22.13 3.56 10.29
C ALA A 195 -22.59 3.69 8.83
N ILE A 196 -21.65 3.50 7.90
CA ILE A 196 -21.93 3.46 6.47
C ILE A 196 -22.88 2.29 6.21
N LYS A 197 -23.96 2.57 5.48
CA LYS A 197 -24.93 1.59 5.02
C LYS A 197 -24.96 1.57 3.50
N PRO A 198 -25.12 0.40 2.87
CA PRO A 198 -25.31 0.34 1.42
C PRO A 198 -26.56 1.13 1.02
N SER A 199 -26.47 1.89 -0.06
CA SER A 199 -27.63 2.43 -0.77
C SER A 199 -28.45 1.30 -1.40
N PRO A 200 -29.72 1.54 -1.83
CA PRO A 200 -30.51 0.51 -2.49
C PRO A 200 -29.85 -0.09 -3.74
N VAL A 201 -29.11 0.73 -4.50
CA VAL A 201 -28.37 0.29 -5.71
C VAL A 201 -27.19 -0.62 -5.35
N GLU A 202 -26.43 -0.25 -4.32
CA GLU A 202 -25.32 -1.08 -3.81
C GLU A 202 -25.85 -2.37 -3.18
N ALA A 203 -26.93 -2.30 -2.40
CA ALA A 203 -27.54 -3.46 -1.75
C ALA A 203 -28.00 -4.51 -2.77
N ALA A 204 -28.58 -4.09 -3.90
CA ALA A 204 -28.98 -5.00 -4.97
C ALA A 204 -27.77 -5.73 -5.59
N GLN A 205 -26.70 -5.01 -5.90
CA GLN A 205 -25.47 -5.60 -6.45
C GLN A 205 -24.76 -6.51 -5.43
N ILE A 206 -24.72 -6.10 -4.15
CA ILE A 206 -24.22 -6.94 -3.05
C ILE A 206 -24.99 -8.26 -3.00
N ALA A 207 -26.32 -8.22 -3.09
CA ALA A 207 -27.15 -9.42 -3.06
C ALA A 207 -26.84 -10.37 -4.22
N GLU A 208 -26.59 -9.86 -5.42
CA GLU A 208 -26.21 -10.69 -6.58
C GLU A 208 -24.85 -11.39 -6.39
N TRP A 209 -23.87 -10.68 -5.82
CA TRP A 209 -22.55 -11.25 -5.54
C TRP A 209 -22.59 -12.25 -4.39
N GLU A 210 -23.26 -11.92 -3.29
CA GLU A 210 -23.45 -12.86 -2.18
C GLU A 210 -24.20 -14.11 -2.66
N ALA A 211 -25.21 -13.98 -3.53
CA ALA A 211 -25.91 -15.12 -4.11
C ALA A 211 -25.02 -15.99 -5.01
N LEU A 212 -24.04 -15.40 -5.71
CA LEU A 212 -23.06 -16.18 -6.49
C LEU A 212 -22.11 -16.96 -5.59
N LEU A 213 -21.47 -16.29 -4.61
CA LEU A 213 -20.46 -16.92 -3.74
C LEU A 213 -21.05 -17.94 -2.77
N ASN A 214 -22.34 -17.83 -2.44
CA ASN A 214 -23.05 -18.74 -1.55
C ASN A 214 -23.98 -19.71 -2.29
N ARG A 215 -23.84 -19.86 -3.61
CA ARG A 215 -24.65 -20.83 -4.35
C ARG A 215 -24.35 -22.26 -3.83
N PRO A 216 -25.37 -23.10 -3.61
CA PRO A 216 -25.13 -24.48 -3.16
C PRO A 216 -24.49 -25.33 -4.26
N GLY A 217 -23.64 -26.27 -3.86
CA GLY A 217 -22.94 -27.19 -4.75
C GLY A 217 -21.43 -27.22 -4.48
N SER A 218 -20.77 -28.35 -4.78
CA SER A 218 -19.33 -28.50 -4.55
C SER A 218 -18.50 -27.60 -5.47
N THR A 219 -18.90 -27.47 -6.73
CA THR A 219 -18.26 -26.55 -7.69
C THR A 219 -18.37 -25.10 -7.20
N GLU A 220 -19.59 -24.70 -6.85
CA GLU A 220 -19.92 -23.37 -6.38
C GLU A 220 -19.18 -23.00 -5.11
N ALA A 221 -19.19 -23.89 -4.11
CA ALA A 221 -18.49 -23.68 -2.85
C ALA A 221 -16.96 -23.59 -3.05
N LEU A 222 -16.39 -24.37 -3.98
CA LEU A 222 -14.96 -24.29 -4.32
C LEU A 222 -14.61 -22.94 -4.98
N VAL A 223 -15.43 -22.48 -5.94
CA VAL A 223 -15.25 -21.18 -6.59
C VAL A 223 -15.46 -20.03 -5.60
N GLY A 224 -16.48 -20.12 -4.74
CA GLY A 224 -16.76 -19.13 -3.69
C GLY A 224 -15.58 -18.99 -2.72
N ARG A 225 -15.00 -20.11 -2.29
CA ARG A 225 -13.78 -20.12 -1.48
C ARG A 225 -12.61 -19.48 -2.22
N TRP A 226 -12.37 -19.87 -3.48
CA TRP A 226 -11.26 -19.31 -4.26
C TRP A 226 -11.41 -17.80 -4.43
N LEU A 227 -12.60 -17.31 -4.78
CA LEU A 227 -12.88 -15.88 -4.94
C LEU A 227 -12.70 -15.11 -3.62
N TYR A 228 -13.19 -15.65 -2.50
CA TYR A 228 -12.97 -15.03 -1.19
C TYR A 228 -11.48 -14.93 -0.84
N GLU A 229 -10.72 -16.03 -0.97
CA GLU A 229 -9.28 -16.04 -0.69
C GLU A 229 -8.51 -15.07 -1.60
N HIS A 230 -9.02 -14.75 -2.79
CA HIS A 230 -8.40 -13.80 -3.73
C HIS A 230 -8.89 -12.34 -3.61
N LEU A 231 -10.03 -12.10 -2.95
CA LEU A 231 -10.67 -10.79 -2.87
C LEU A 231 -10.81 -10.24 -1.45
N PHE A 232 -10.28 -10.92 -0.42
CA PHE A 232 -10.45 -10.51 0.98
C PHE A 232 -9.82 -9.15 1.34
N LEU A 233 -8.85 -8.67 0.56
CA LEU A 233 -8.23 -7.34 0.74
C LEU A 233 -8.88 -6.26 -0.12
N ALA A 234 -9.84 -6.62 -0.97
CA ALA A 234 -10.47 -5.67 -1.87
C ALA A 234 -11.33 -4.67 -1.11
N HIS A 235 -11.12 -3.38 -1.42
CA HIS A 235 -12.12 -2.34 -1.24
C HIS A 235 -13.00 -2.35 -2.50
N ALA A 236 -14.04 -3.17 -2.45
CA ALA A 236 -14.97 -3.36 -3.53
C ALA A 236 -15.90 -2.15 -3.69
N TYR A 237 -16.15 -1.75 -4.93
CA TYR A 237 -17.13 -0.71 -5.27
C TYR A 237 -18.00 -1.16 -6.44
N PHE A 238 -19.16 -0.54 -6.57
CA PHE A 238 -20.23 -0.98 -7.47
C PHE A 238 -20.55 0.07 -8.54
N ASP A 239 -21.14 -0.38 -9.65
CA ASP A 239 -21.58 0.52 -10.72
C ASP A 239 -22.68 1.44 -10.17
N ASN A 240 -22.55 2.76 -10.40
CA ASN A 240 -23.46 3.78 -9.85
C ASN A 240 -23.63 3.72 -8.31
N GLY A 241 -22.60 3.22 -7.61
CA GLY A 241 -22.53 3.30 -6.14
C GLY A 241 -22.32 4.73 -5.64
N VAL A 242 -22.42 4.91 -4.33
CA VAL A 242 -22.15 6.20 -3.70
C VAL A 242 -20.62 6.41 -3.71
N PRO A 243 -20.10 7.55 -4.24
CA PRO A 243 -18.67 7.83 -4.19
C PRO A 243 -18.12 7.74 -2.76
N GLY A 244 -16.98 7.07 -2.59
CA GLY A 244 -16.37 6.83 -1.29
C GLY A 244 -16.96 5.68 -0.48
N HIS A 245 -18.07 5.05 -0.91
CA HIS A 245 -18.52 3.79 -0.33
C HIS A 245 -17.71 2.61 -0.87
N PHE A 246 -17.10 1.87 0.04
CA PHE A 246 -16.39 0.63 -0.26
C PHE A 246 -16.87 -0.50 0.64
N PHE A 247 -16.74 -1.73 0.14
CA PHE A 247 -17.17 -2.95 0.81
C PHE A 247 -16.03 -3.96 0.82
N GLN A 248 -15.97 -4.80 1.84
CA GLN A 248 -14.98 -5.85 1.98
C GLN A 248 -15.65 -7.19 2.20
N TRP A 249 -15.05 -8.25 1.63
CA TRP A 249 -15.52 -9.61 1.82
C TRP A 249 -15.18 -10.12 3.22
N VAL A 250 -16.18 -10.69 3.90
CA VAL A 250 -16.03 -11.36 5.18
C VAL A 250 -16.69 -12.73 5.18
N ARG A 251 -16.27 -13.60 6.09
CA ARG A 251 -16.99 -14.84 6.40
C ARG A 251 -17.94 -14.59 7.58
N SER A 252 -19.17 -15.06 7.44
CA SER A 252 -20.25 -14.88 8.43
C SER A 252 -20.86 -16.22 8.80
N ARG A 253 -21.33 -16.37 10.05
CA ARG A 253 -22.16 -17.51 10.46
C ARG A 253 -23.62 -17.37 10.00
N THR A 254 -24.02 -16.16 9.62
CA THR A 254 -25.39 -15.82 9.20
C THR A 254 -25.47 -15.50 7.69
N PRO A 255 -26.54 -15.94 7.01
CA PRO A 255 -26.73 -15.73 5.57
C PRO A 255 -27.22 -14.31 5.23
N SER A 256 -27.23 -13.98 3.93
CA SER A 256 -27.79 -12.74 3.39
C SER A 256 -29.18 -12.41 3.94
N GLY A 257 -29.43 -11.12 4.21
CA GLY A 257 -30.68 -10.66 4.85
C GLY A 257 -30.65 -10.66 6.38
N GLN A 258 -29.66 -11.29 7.01
CA GLN A 258 -29.41 -11.20 8.45
C GLN A 258 -28.19 -10.32 8.77
N PRO A 259 -28.11 -9.72 9.99
CA PRO A 259 -26.90 -9.06 10.47
C PRO A 259 -25.70 -10.00 10.39
N ILE A 260 -24.56 -9.47 9.96
CA ILE A 260 -23.32 -10.24 9.81
C ILE A 260 -22.84 -10.70 11.20
N ASP A 261 -22.70 -12.03 11.38
CA ASP A 261 -22.02 -12.64 12.53
C ASP A 261 -20.62 -13.08 12.09
N LEU A 262 -19.65 -12.21 12.31
CA LEU A 262 -18.31 -12.30 11.73
C LEU A 262 -17.50 -13.50 12.25
N ILE A 263 -16.83 -14.19 11.33
CA ILE A 263 -15.83 -15.23 11.61
C ILE A 263 -14.43 -14.62 11.42
N ALA A 264 -13.85 -14.08 12.49
CA ALA A 264 -12.58 -13.37 12.49
C ALA A 264 -11.35 -14.30 12.60
N THR A 265 -11.14 -15.19 11.64
CA THR A 265 -9.91 -16.00 11.59
C THR A 265 -8.68 -15.13 11.35
N ARG A 266 -7.50 -15.67 11.68
CA ARG A 266 -6.22 -14.97 11.52
C ARG A 266 -5.85 -14.77 10.06
N ARG A 267 -5.97 -15.82 9.23
CA ARG A 267 -5.81 -15.79 7.78
C ARG A 267 -7.14 -16.09 7.08
N PRO A 268 -7.38 -15.61 5.85
CA PRO A 268 -8.61 -15.91 5.11
C PRO A 268 -8.77 -17.40 4.79
N ASN A 269 -7.67 -18.14 4.68
CA ASN A 269 -7.67 -19.58 4.39
C ASN A 269 -7.53 -20.47 5.64
N ASP A 270 -7.67 -19.91 6.85
CA ASP A 270 -7.77 -20.71 8.07
C ASP A 270 -9.15 -21.36 8.18
N ASP A 271 -9.19 -22.49 8.89
CA ASP A 271 -10.41 -23.23 9.19
C ASP A 271 -11.43 -22.31 9.88
N PRO A 272 -12.63 -22.10 9.29
CA PRO A 272 -13.66 -21.29 9.93
C PRO A 272 -14.26 -21.97 11.17
N GLY A 273 -14.11 -23.29 11.33
CA GLY A 273 -14.64 -24.07 12.46
C GLY A 273 -16.16 -24.21 12.49
N THR A 274 -16.87 -23.69 11.47
CA THR A 274 -18.33 -23.68 11.34
C THR A 274 -18.72 -23.51 9.88
N GLU A 275 -20.00 -23.70 9.56
CA GLU A 275 -20.58 -23.30 8.27
C GLU A 275 -20.38 -21.79 8.05
N VAL A 276 -20.10 -21.42 6.80
CA VAL A 276 -19.76 -20.05 6.40
C VAL A 276 -20.66 -19.54 5.30
N TYR A 277 -20.98 -18.25 5.38
CA TYR A 277 -21.52 -17.45 4.30
C TYR A 277 -20.53 -16.33 3.96
N TYR A 278 -20.23 -16.15 2.69
CA TYR A 278 -19.46 -15.01 2.20
C TYR A 278 -20.37 -13.78 2.13
N ARG A 279 -20.05 -12.74 2.88
CA ARG A 279 -20.86 -11.53 3.03
C ARG A 279 -20.05 -10.28 2.73
N MET A 280 -20.70 -9.23 2.24
CA MET A 280 -20.07 -7.92 2.06
C MET A 280 -20.37 -7.02 3.25
N MET A 281 -19.31 -6.59 3.92
CA MET A 281 -19.38 -5.62 5.02
C MET A 281 -18.92 -4.25 4.51
N PRO A 282 -19.64 -3.14 4.77
CA PRO A 282 -19.16 -1.81 4.42
C PRO A 282 -17.84 -1.52 5.16
N VAL A 283 -16.87 -0.94 4.46
CA VAL A 283 -15.63 -0.44 5.06
C VAL A 283 -15.99 0.83 5.85
N GLN A 284 -15.76 0.80 7.16
CA GLN A 284 -16.12 1.87 8.07
C GLN A 284 -14.94 2.83 8.31
N GLY A 285 -15.26 4.09 8.58
CA GLY A 285 -14.27 5.11 8.90
C GLY A 285 -13.60 5.75 7.68
N VAL A 286 -12.51 6.46 7.93
CA VAL A 286 -11.74 7.20 6.93
C VAL A 286 -10.93 6.23 6.06
N ILE A 287 -11.07 6.33 4.75
CA ILE A 287 -10.25 5.60 3.79
C ILE A 287 -8.83 6.19 3.79
N VAL A 288 -7.83 5.32 3.98
CA VAL A 288 -6.41 5.69 3.91
C VAL A 288 -5.75 5.03 2.71
N HIS A 289 -5.04 5.81 1.91
CA HIS A 289 -4.53 5.40 0.60
C HIS A 289 -3.59 4.18 0.69
N LYS A 290 -2.77 4.11 1.76
CA LYS A 290 -1.80 3.02 1.98
C LYS A 290 -2.39 1.61 2.13
N THR A 291 -3.67 1.48 2.50
CA THR A 291 -4.37 0.18 2.53
C THR A 291 -5.52 0.10 1.53
N HIS A 292 -5.73 1.17 0.76
CA HIS A 292 -6.81 1.21 -0.20
C HIS A 292 -6.40 0.45 -1.46
N ILE A 293 -7.02 -0.72 -1.65
CA ILE A 293 -6.80 -1.60 -2.80
C ILE A 293 -8.16 -1.80 -3.47
N THR A 294 -8.44 -1.00 -4.49
CA THR A 294 -9.75 -0.94 -5.15
C THR A 294 -10.02 -2.19 -5.98
N TYR A 295 -11.29 -2.60 -6.07
CA TYR A 295 -11.70 -3.66 -6.99
C TYR A 295 -13.14 -3.42 -7.49
N PRO A 296 -13.37 -3.22 -8.80
CA PRO A 296 -14.72 -3.02 -9.32
C PRO A 296 -15.52 -4.33 -9.30
N MET A 297 -16.71 -4.30 -8.70
CA MET A 297 -17.64 -5.43 -8.62
C MET A 297 -18.98 -5.14 -9.30
N GLY A 298 -18.97 -4.37 -10.38
CA GLY A 298 -20.14 -4.11 -11.21
C GLY A 298 -20.67 -5.33 -11.99
N ALA A 299 -21.77 -5.14 -12.71
CA ALA A 299 -22.47 -6.21 -13.44
C ALA A 299 -21.59 -6.88 -14.52
N ARG A 300 -20.75 -6.09 -15.21
CA ARG A 300 -19.77 -6.62 -16.18
C ARG A 300 -18.76 -7.56 -15.53
N LYS A 301 -18.30 -7.24 -14.31
CA LYS A 301 -17.37 -8.09 -13.57
C LYS A 301 -18.05 -9.39 -13.15
N LEU A 302 -19.29 -9.32 -12.66
CA LEU A 302 -20.07 -10.49 -12.30
C LEU A 302 -20.28 -11.44 -13.49
N ALA A 303 -20.63 -10.88 -14.65
CA ALA A 303 -20.78 -11.66 -15.89
C ALA A 303 -19.46 -12.33 -16.32
N ARG A 304 -18.34 -11.60 -16.22
CA ARG A 304 -17.01 -12.16 -16.52
C ARG A 304 -16.63 -13.30 -15.57
N VAL A 305 -16.92 -13.18 -14.28
CA VAL A 305 -16.72 -14.29 -13.33
C VAL A 305 -17.59 -15.50 -13.69
N LYS A 306 -18.87 -15.28 -14.01
CA LYS A 306 -19.76 -16.35 -14.46
C LYS A 306 -19.22 -17.05 -15.71
N GLN A 307 -18.72 -16.29 -16.68
CA GLN A 307 -18.10 -16.82 -17.88
C GLN A 307 -16.88 -17.68 -17.54
N LEU A 308 -15.93 -17.16 -16.75
CA LEU A 308 -14.67 -17.88 -16.48
C LEU A 308 -14.89 -19.17 -15.70
N PHE A 309 -15.76 -19.16 -14.68
CA PHE A 309 -15.87 -20.27 -13.74
C PHE A 309 -17.04 -21.21 -14.00
N TYR A 310 -18.06 -20.82 -14.76
CA TYR A 310 -19.31 -21.60 -14.88
C TYR A 310 -19.74 -21.91 -16.33
N SER A 311 -19.00 -21.48 -17.36
CA SER A 311 -19.38 -21.79 -18.75
C SER A 311 -18.77 -23.09 -19.32
N GLY A 312 -17.84 -23.72 -18.59
CA GLY A 312 -17.14 -24.92 -19.02
C GLY A 312 -17.75 -26.21 -18.47
N ASP A 313 -17.41 -27.34 -19.08
CA ASP A 313 -17.79 -28.68 -18.62
C ASP A 313 -16.77 -29.20 -17.59
N TRP A 314 -16.91 -28.77 -16.34
CA TRP A 314 -16.09 -29.24 -15.22
C TRP A 314 -16.88 -29.18 -13.91
N HIS A 315 -16.58 -30.11 -12.99
CA HIS A 315 -17.21 -30.14 -11.67
C HIS A 315 -16.23 -30.54 -10.58
N ALA A 316 -16.38 -29.97 -9.38
CA ALA A 316 -15.61 -30.38 -8.22
C ALA A 316 -16.25 -31.63 -7.58
N THR A 317 -15.49 -32.72 -7.47
CA THR A 317 -15.95 -33.98 -6.85
C THR A 317 -15.81 -33.98 -5.33
N ARG A 318 -14.98 -33.09 -4.78
CA ARG A 318 -14.74 -32.92 -3.34
C ARG A 318 -14.39 -31.47 -3.02
N LEU A 319 -14.67 -31.06 -1.79
CA LEU A 319 -14.19 -29.79 -1.25
C LEU A 319 -12.88 -30.02 -0.47
N PRO A 320 -11.83 -29.23 -0.72
CA PRO A 320 -10.58 -29.31 0.02
C PRO A 320 -10.77 -28.83 1.46
N GLY A 321 -10.01 -29.40 2.40
CA GLY A 321 -9.99 -28.94 3.79
C GLY A 321 -9.17 -27.66 4.00
N TYR A 322 -8.99 -27.28 5.26
CA TYR A 322 -8.21 -26.10 5.71
C TYR A 322 -6.89 -26.48 6.40
N GLY A 323 -6.45 -27.73 6.25
CA GLY A 323 -5.22 -28.22 6.87
C GLY A 323 -3.95 -27.58 6.29
N PRO A 324 -2.78 -27.75 6.94
CA PRO A 324 -1.51 -27.15 6.52
C PRO A 324 -1.14 -27.42 5.06
N ARG A 325 -1.39 -28.63 4.55
CA ARG A 325 -1.13 -28.99 3.14
C ARG A 325 -1.97 -28.16 2.18
N SER A 326 -3.28 -28.04 2.44
CA SER A 326 -4.20 -27.26 1.61
C SER A 326 -3.88 -25.76 1.64
N ARG A 327 -3.44 -25.22 2.78
CA ARG A 327 -3.03 -23.81 2.88
C ARG A 327 -1.68 -23.52 2.20
N ALA A 328 -0.78 -24.50 2.17
CA ALA A 328 0.54 -24.37 1.54
C ALA A 328 0.50 -24.34 0.02
N ASN A 329 -0.50 -24.98 -0.62
CA ASN A 329 -0.52 -25.17 -2.06
C ASN A 329 -1.90 -24.86 -2.68
N PRO A 330 -2.12 -23.64 -3.20
CA PRO A 330 -3.39 -23.28 -3.83
C PRO A 330 -3.64 -24.06 -5.13
N PHE A 331 -2.58 -24.51 -5.81
CA PHE A 331 -2.71 -25.27 -7.03
C PHE A 331 -3.30 -26.66 -6.81
N GLU A 332 -2.95 -27.28 -5.68
CA GLU A 332 -3.54 -28.55 -5.23
C GLU A 332 -4.94 -28.32 -4.65
N THR A 333 -5.12 -27.31 -3.80
CA THR A 333 -6.42 -27.01 -3.16
C THR A 333 -7.51 -26.71 -4.19
N PHE A 334 -7.18 -25.96 -5.24
CA PHE A 334 -8.11 -25.55 -6.28
C PHE A 334 -7.87 -26.29 -7.60
N GLU A 335 -7.30 -27.50 -7.54
CA GLU A 335 -6.96 -28.31 -8.73
C GLU A 335 -8.15 -28.56 -9.66
N ALA A 336 -9.36 -28.68 -9.09
CA ALA A 336 -10.57 -28.94 -9.84
C ALA A 336 -11.03 -27.72 -10.66
N ILE A 337 -10.67 -26.49 -10.26
CA ILE A 337 -10.99 -25.30 -11.04
C ILE A 337 -10.01 -25.21 -12.23
N PRO A 338 -10.50 -25.09 -13.48
CA PRO A 338 -9.64 -24.96 -14.65
C PRO A 338 -8.56 -23.88 -14.47
N ALA A 339 -7.30 -24.27 -14.67
CA ALA A 339 -6.15 -23.38 -14.49
C ALA A 339 -6.26 -22.11 -15.36
N VAL A 340 -6.76 -22.23 -16.58
CA VAL A 340 -6.99 -21.08 -17.48
C VAL A 340 -8.01 -20.08 -16.91
N ALA A 341 -9.05 -20.54 -16.22
CA ALA A 341 -10.06 -19.67 -15.63
C ALA A 341 -9.49 -18.86 -14.46
N ARG A 342 -8.74 -19.55 -13.58
CA ARG A 342 -8.04 -18.92 -12.45
C ARG A 342 -7.00 -17.90 -12.94
N TYR A 343 -6.15 -18.30 -13.89
CA TYR A 343 -5.13 -17.40 -14.41
C TYR A 343 -5.73 -16.20 -15.14
N GLN A 344 -6.73 -16.42 -16.01
CA GLN A 344 -7.37 -15.33 -16.74
C GLN A 344 -8.07 -14.34 -15.81
N PHE A 345 -8.70 -14.80 -14.71
CA PHE A 345 -9.25 -13.90 -13.70
C PHE A 345 -8.17 -13.02 -13.06
N MET A 346 -7.01 -13.61 -12.77
CA MET A 346 -5.86 -12.88 -12.25
C MET A 346 -5.32 -11.87 -13.25
N LEU A 347 -5.15 -12.26 -14.52
CA LEU A 347 -4.69 -11.39 -15.60
C LEU A 347 -5.63 -10.20 -15.84
N ASP A 348 -6.95 -10.46 -15.88
CA ASP A 348 -7.97 -9.44 -16.08
C ASP A 348 -7.87 -8.28 -15.05
N ASN A 349 -7.22 -8.53 -13.90
CA ASN A 349 -7.04 -7.58 -12.79
C ASN A 349 -5.61 -7.63 -12.22
N ALA A 350 -4.60 -7.85 -13.06
CA ALA A 350 -3.25 -8.15 -12.58
C ALA A 350 -2.69 -7.04 -11.67
N GLU A 351 -3.07 -5.79 -11.93
CA GLU A 351 -2.70 -4.65 -11.11
C GLU A 351 -3.20 -4.80 -9.65
N TYR A 352 -4.45 -5.23 -9.45
CA TYR A 352 -4.99 -5.52 -8.11
C TYR A 352 -4.16 -6.58 -7.40
N PHE A 353 -3.88 -7.71 -8.06
CA PHE A 353 -3.12 -8.80 -7.45
C PHE A 353 -1.70 -8.38 -7.09
N VAL A 354 -1.00 -7.68 -7.99
CA VAL A 354 0.34 -7.16 -7.71
C VAL A 354 0.31 -6.11 -6.62
N ARG A 355 -0.69 -5.23 -6.60
CA ARG A 355 -0.86 -4.22 -5.55
C ARG A 355 -1.10 -4.85 -4.18
N THR A 356 -1.80 -5.98 -4.07
CA THR A 356 -2.08 -6.60 -2.76
C THR A 356 -0.84 -7.02 -1.99
N PHE A 357 0.20 -7.49 -2.68
CA PHE A 357 1.46 -7.83 -2.04
C PHE A 357 2.48 -6.68 -2.02
N ILE A 358 2.06 -5.47 -2.40
CA ILE A 358 2.83 -4.21 -2.33
C ILE A 358 2.23 -3.20 -1.33
N ARG A 359 0.90 -3.15 -1.18
CA ARG A 359 0.18 -2.30 -0.21
C ARG A 359 -0.49 -3.09 0.94
N GLY A 360 -0.47 -4.42 0.88
CA GLY A 360 -1.00 -5.27 1.95
C GLY A 360 -0.17 -5.20 3.24
N PRO A 361 -0.60 -5.91 4.30
CA PRO A 361 0.09 -5.95 5.60
C PRO A 361 1.56 -6.39 5.55
N VAL A 362 1.99 -6.93 4.40
CA VAL A 362 3.34 -7.40 4.15
C VAL A 362 4.34 -6.27 3.87
N CYS A 363 3.94 -5.09 3.43
CA CYS A 363 4.87 -4.11 2.87
C CYS A 363 5.18 -2.89 3.75
N ARG A 364 5.42 -3.12 5.05
CA ARG A 364 6.02 -2.11 5.93
C ARG A 364 7.43 -2.50 6.33
N GLY A 365 8.37 -1.60 6.08
CA GLY A 365 9.73 -1.66 6.60
C GLY A 365 10.70 -2.28 5.61
N GLN A 366 11.98 -1.92 5.74
CA GLN A 366 13.05 -2.28 4.82
C GLN A 366 13.17 -3.80 4.56
N ILE A 367 13.06 -4.64 5.59
CA ILE A 367 13.08 -6.11 5.46
C ILE A 367 12.03 -6.61 4.45
N ALA A 368 10.91 -5.89 4.32
CA ALA A 368 9.86 -6.26 3.39
C ALA A 368 10.19 -5.99 1.93
N THR A 369 10.94 -4.94 1.68
CA THR A 369 11.18 -4.35 0.35
C THR A 369 12.61 -4.61 -0.16
N ASP A 370 13.56 -5.01 0.69
CA ASP A 370 14.98 -5.27 0.33
C ASP A 370 15.22 -6.30 -0.77
N VAL A 371 14.19 -7.10 -1.07
CA VAL A 371 14.22 -8.14 -2.09
C VAL A 371 13.62 -7.68 -3.42
N ILE A 372 13.31 -6.40 -3.63
CA ILE A 372 12.91 -5.86 -4.94
C ILE A 372 13.76 -4.64 -5.33
N ARG A 373 13.85 -4.36 -6.62
CA ARG A 373 14.52 -3.17 -7.15
C ARG A 373 13.66 -1.93 -6.96
N ASP A 374 14.29 -0.76 -6.91
CA ASP A 374 13.61 0.53 -6.76
C ASP A 374 12.73 0.90 -7.98
N ASN A 375 13.02 0.34 -9.16
CA ASN A 375 12.17 0.40 -10.34
C ASN A 375 12.29 -0.87 -11.18
N PHE A 376 11.16 -1.49 -11.52
CA PHE A 376 11.08 -2.58 -12.50
C PHE A 376 9.71 -2.64 -13.17
N TRP A 377 9.67 -3.25 -14.36
CA TRP A 377 8.42 -3.52 -15.07
C TRP A 377 8.01 -4.99 -14.88
N ALA A 378 6.71 -5.22 -14.75
CA ALA A 378 6.13 -6.55 -14.76
C ALA A 378 5.22 -6.72 -16.00
N VAL A 379 5.43 -7.82 -16.69
CA VAL A 379 4.63 -8.30 -17.81
C VAL A 379 4.18 -9.73 -17.52
N PHE A 380 3.17 -10.19 -18.24
CA PHE A 380 2.53 -11.48 -17.97
C PHE A 380 2.61 -12.41 -19.19
N GLN A 381 2.72 -13.70 -18.94
CA GLN A 381 2.74 -14.71 -19.99
C GLN A 381 1.33 -15.02 -20.46
N GLU A 382 1.13 -15.09 -21.78
CA GLU A 382 -0.13 -15.49 -22.40
C GLU A 382 -0.53 -16.92 -21.98
N PRO A 383 -1.75 -17.15 -21.43
CA PRO A 383 -2.20 -18.48 -21.01
C PRO A 383 -2.02 -19.58 -22.06
N ALA A 384 -2.22 -19.27 -23.35
CA ALA A 384 -2.03 -20.24 -24.44
C ALA A 384 -0.58 -20.68 -24.64
N HIS A 385 0.39 -19.95 -24.06
CA HIS A 385 1.81 -20.26 -24.09
C HIS A 385 2.33 -20.74 -22.72
N ASP A 386 1.48 -20.88 -21.70
CA ASP A 386 1.86 -21.38 -20.37
C ASP A 386 1.67 -22.91 -20.28
N ARG A 387 2.76 -23.65 -20.09
CA ARG A 387 2.71 -25.12 -19.95
C ARG A 387 1.86 -25.58 -18.78
N TYR A 388 1.85 -24.84 -17.67
CA TYR A 388 1.04 -25.20 -16.51
C TYR A 388 -0.45 -25.15 -16.84
N VAL A 389 -0.85 -24.24 -17.72
CA VAL A 389 -2.23 -24.09 -18.18
C VAL A 389 -2.56 -25.12 -19.27
N THR A 390 -1.67 -25.28 -20.25
CA THR A 390 -1.93 -26.01 -21.50
C THR A 390 -1.65 -27.52 -21.44
N ASP A 391 -0.81 -27.98 -20.51
CA ASP A 391 -0.39 -29.38 -20.44
C ASP A 391 -0.72 -29.99 -19.07
N ALA A 392 -1.62 -30.98 -19.07
CA ALA A 392 -2.08 -31.64 -17.85
C ALA A 392 -1.02 -32.54 -17.21
N ALA A 393 -0.14 -33.17 -18.00
CA ALA A 393 0.92 -34.03 -17.48
C ALA A 393 1.99 -33.19 -16.79
N TYR A 394 2.47 -32.13 -17.46
CA TYR A 394 3.38 -31.16 -16.87
C TYR A 394 2.80 -30.56 -15.58
N ARG A 395 1.52 -30.17 -15.59
CA ARG A 395 0.84 -29.64 -14.40
C ARG A 395 0.81 -30.66 -13.26
N GLY A 396 0.59 -31.95 -13.54
CA GLY A 396 0.62 -33.02 -12.54
C GLY A 396 1.98 -33.17 -11.86
N GLU A 397 3.07 -33.02 -12.61
CA GLU A 397 4.44 -33.07 -12.09
C GLU A 397 4.83 -31.78 -11.36
N ALA A 398 4.39 -30.62 -11.87
CA ALA A 398 4.69 -29.32 -11.28
C ALA A 398 3.97 -29.07 -9.95
N THR A 399 2.68 -29.44 -9.85
CA THR A 399 1.81 -29.08 -8.70
C THR A 399 2.44 -29.41 -7.33
N PRO A 400 3.01 -30.60 -7.08
CA PRO A 400 3.63 -30.93 -5.79
C PRO A 400 4.87 -30.08 -5.43
N LEU A 401 5.54 -29.50 -6.43
CA LEU A 401 6.74 -28.66 -6.25
C LEU A 401 6.40 -27.20 -5.95
N LEU A 402 5.15 -26.78 -6.18
CA LEU A 402 4.69 -25.40 -6.02
C LEU A 402 4.23 -25.04 -4.60
N ALA A 403 4.32 -25.97 -3.64
CA ALA A 403 3.97 -25.72 -2.25
C ALA A 403 4.86 -24.63 -1.62
N MET A 404 4.25 -23.75 -0.84
CA MET A 404 4.88 -22.60 -0.19
C MET A 404 5.13 -22.83 1.31
N PRO A 405 6.16 -22.18 1.88
CA PRO A 405 6.44 -22.19 3.32
C PRO A 405 5.46 -21.28 4.12
N GLY A 406 5.70 -21.13 5.42
CA GLY A 406 4.93 -20.23 6.29
C GLY A 406 3.72 -20.85 7.00
N GLN A 407 3.54 -22.17 6.88
CA GLN A 407 2.52 -22.94 7.62
C GLN A 407 3.02 -23.48 8.97
N ILE A 408 4.34 -23.44 9.22
CA ILE A 408 5.01 -23.97 10.42
C ILE A 408 5.79 -22.85 11.09
N ASP A 409 5.35 -22.47 12.29
CA ASP A 409 5.92 -21.34 13.05
C ASP A 409 7.11 -21.73 13.97
N ASN A 410 7.66 -22.95 13.81
CA ASN A 410 8.76 -23.42 14.67
C ASN A 410 10.11 -22.79 14.28
N VAL A 411 10.64 -21.94 15.16
CA VAL A 411 11.91 -21.22 14.99
C VAL A 411 13.11 -22.16 14.77
N GLY A 412 13.12 -23.35 15.39
CA GLY A 412 14.22 -24.32 15.23
C GLY A 412 14.28 -25.01 13.86
N SER A 413 13.24 -24.83 13.02
CA SER A 413 13.13 -25.48 11.71
C SER A 413 13.41 -24.57 10.52
N ILE A 414 13.78 -23.30 10.75
CA ILE A 414 13.94 -22.30 9.68
C ILE A 414 14.94 -22.75 8.60
N ILE A 415 16.11 -23.26 9.00
CA ILE A 415 17.17 -23.66 8.06
C ILE A 415 16.77 -24.90 7.26
N SER A 416 16.25 -25.94 7.93
CA SER A 416 15.85 -27.18 7.25
C SER A 416 14.63 -26.99 6.34
N LEU A 417 13.66 -26.16 6.76
CA LEU A 417 12.55 -25.76 5.90
C LEU A 417 13.04 -24.97 4.70
N TRP A 418 13.92 -23.98 4.91
CA TRP A 418 14.48 -23.19 3.80
C TRP A 418 15.17 -24.07 2.77
N HIS A 419 16.03 -25.01 3.17
CA HIS A 419 16.66 -25.96 2.25
C HIS A 419 15.62 -26.77 1.46
N ASN A 420 14.62 -27.35 2.15
CA ASN A 420 13.58 -28.14 1.48
C ASN A 420 12.79 -27.34 0.42
N TYR A 421 12.37 -26.13 0.77
CA TYR A 421 11.59 -25.28 -0.14
C TYR A 421 12.44 -24.69 -1.27
N ARG A 422 13.73 -24.41 -1.01
CA ARG A 422 14.70 -24.03 -2.04
C ARG A 422 14.90 -25.16 -3.05
N ASP A 423 15.13 -26.37 -2.55
CA ASP A 423 15.39 -27.53 -3.41
C ASP A 423 14.14 -27.86 -4.25
N LYS A 424 12.94 -27.88 -3.66
CA LYS A 424 11.67 -28.01 -4.41
C LYS A 424 11.47 -26.92 -5.47
N ARG A 425 11.81 -25.67 -5.15
CA ARG A 425 11.73 -24.58 -6.13
C ARG A 425 12.71 -24.83 -7.27
N ASN A 426 13.94 -25.27 -7.00
CA ASN A 426 14.93 -25.52 -8.04
C ASN A 426 14.57 -26.74 -8.89
N ASP A 427 13.97 -27.79 -8.30
CA ASP A 427 13.38 -28.91 -9.03
C ASP A 427 12.26 -28.42 -9.97
N TYR A 428 11.41 -27.49 -9.51
CA TYR A 428 10.40 -26.87 -10.37
C TYR A 428 11.01 -26.04 -11.51
N GLU A 429 12.04 -25.22 -11.24
CA GLU A 429 12.71 -24.45 -12.30
C GLU A 429 13.40 -25.36 -13.32
N GLN A 430 13.97 -26.49 -12.89
CA GLN A 430 14.55 -27.48 -13.80
C GLN A 430 13.47 -28.13 -14.68
N LEU A 431 12.40 -28.65 -14.07
CA LEU A 431 11.26 -29.23 -14.79
C LEU A 431 10.69 -28.24 -15.82
N ARG A 432 10.56 -26.98 -15.40
CA ARG A 432 10.09 -25.87 -16.22
C ARG A 432 11.04 -25.60 -17.38
N GLN A 433 12.34 -25.46 -17.11
CA GLN A 433 13.36 -25.24 -18.13
C GLN A 433 13.30 -26.34 -19.21
N ASP A 434 13.26 -27.60 -18.81
CA ASP A 434 13.19 -28.74 -19.73
C ASP A 434 11.91 -28.69 -20.57
N ALA A 435 10.75 -28.48 -19.93
CA ALA A 435 9.46 -28.42 -20.62
C ALA A 435 9.34 -27.26 -21.63
N TYR A 436 10.03 -26.14 -21.38
CA TYR A 436 10.05 -24.98 -22.26
C TYR A 436 11.16 -25.03 -23.32
N ALA A 437 12.21 -25.83 -23.14
CA ALA A 437 13.21 -26.09 -24.18
C ALA A 437 12.60 -26.81 -25.40
N ASP A 438 11.59 -27.66 -25.15
CA ASP A 438 10.82 -28.38 -26.19
C ASP A 438 9.69 -27.55 -26.82
N MET A 439 9.44 -26.33 -26.33
CA MET A 439 8.41 -25.45 -26.90
C MET A 439 8.94 -24.63 -28.09
N PRO A 440 8.04 -24.14 -28.97
CA PRO A 440 8.41 -23.13 -29.94
C PRO A 440 9.12 -21.94 -29.25
N PRO A 441 10.20 -21.41 -29.86
CA PRO A 441 10.92 -20.26 -29.31
C PRO A 441 9.97 -19.11 -28.96
N PRO A 442 10.12 -18.49 -27.78
CA PRO A 442 9.19 -17.46 -27.33
C PRO A 442 9.19 -16.29 -28.32
N SER A 443 7.99 -15.87 -28.72
CA SER A 443 7.77 -14.70 -29.57
C SER A 443 7.00 -13.62 -28.81
N TRP A 444 6.70 -12.49 -29.46
CA TRP A 444 5.81 -11.49 -28.89
C TRP A 444 4.41 -12.01 -28.50
N SER A 445 3.93 -13.10 -29.12
CA SER A 445 2.65 -13.73 -28.74
C SER A 445 2.69 -14.40 -27.37
N THR A 446 3.89 -14.64 -26.83
CA THR A 446 4.10 -15.20 -25.49
C THR A 446 3.68 -14.21 -24.40
N LEU A 447 3.58 -12.92 -24.71
CA LEU A 447 3.20 -11.88 -23.76
C LEU A 447 1.70 -11.64 -23.83
N TRP A 448 1.05 -11.73 -22.67
CA TRP A 448 -0.36 -11.41 -22.54
C TRP A 448 -0.58 -9.90 -22.78
N ALA A 449 -1.59 -9.58 -23.61
CA ALA A 449 -1.93 -8.21 -24.00
C ALA A 449 -3.45 -7.98 -23.99
N GLY A 450 -4.17 -8.67 -23.10
CA GLY A 450 -5.64 -8.71 -23.12
C GLY A 450 -6.34 -7.43 -22.66
N ASN A 451 -5.75 -6.67 -21.74
CA ASN A 451 -6.24 -5.36 -21.31
C ASN A 451 -5.12 -4.50 -20.69
N ASP A 452 -5.47 -3.32 -20.17
CA ASP A 452 -4.55 -2.33 -19.60
C ASP A 452 -3.80 -2.78 -18.32
N ASN A 453 -4.10 -3.96 -17.76
CA ASN A 453 -3.34 -4.60 -16.68
C ASN A 453 -2.10 -5.37 -17.18
N ALA A 454 -1.92 -5.49 -18.50
CA ALA A 454 -0.83 -6.28 -19.09
C ALA A 454 0.57 -5.72 -18.78
N LEU A 455 0.65 -4.43 -18.48
CA LEU A 455 1.89 -3.69 -18.28
C LEU A 455 1.80 -3.00 -16.93
N LEU A 456 2.71 -3.34 -16.01
CA LEU A 456 2.79 -2.69 -14.71
C LEU A 456 4.19 -2.15 -14.48
N THR A 457 4.27 -1.01 -13.81
CA THR A 457 5.49 -0.48 -13.22
C THR A 457 5.39 -0.56 -11.71
N ILE A 458 6.45 -1.04 -11.08
CA ILE A 458 6.58 -1.10 -9.63
C ILE A 458 7.73 -0.19 -9.22
N PHE A 459 7.45 0.70 -8.27
CA PHE A 459 8.47 1.53 -7.63
C PHE A 459 8.62 1.14 -6.17
N ARG A 460 9.86 1.05 -5.68
CA ARG A 460 10.17 0.93 -4.24
C ARG A 460 10.77 2.25 -3.76
N HIS A 461 10.21 2.77 -2.67
CA HIS A 461 10.61 4.00 -1.99
C HIS A 461 11.27 3.64 -0.66
N PHE A 462 12.37 2.88 -0.74
CA PHE A 462 13.07 2.25 0.39
C PHE A 462 12.23 1.27 1.21
N ASP A 463 11.33 1.76 2.08
CA ASP A 463 10.59 0.98 3.08
C ASP A 463 9.09 0.80 2.76
N SER A 464 8.71 1.24 1.56
CA SER A 464 7.38 1.15 0.98
C SER A 464 7.49 0.97 -0.54
N ALA A 465 6.39 0.67 -1.21
CA ALA A 465 6.36 0.51 -2.66
C ALA A 465 4.98 0.86 -3.24
N SER A 466 4.92 1.04 -4.56
CA SER A 466 3.71 1.31 -5.31
C SER A 466 3.67 0.55 -6.63
N VAL A 467 2.45 0.34 -7.12
CA VAL A 467 2.17 -0.30 -8.41
C VAL A 467 1.36 0.67 -9.24
N SER A 468 1.66 0.74 -10.53
CA SER A 468 0.91 1.55 -11.50
C SER A 468 0.80 0.80 -12.82
N LYS A 469 -0.35 0.94 -13.49
CA LYS A 469 -0.51 0.45 -14.86
C LYS A 469 0.38 1.25 -15.82
N GLY A 470 0.85 0.61 -16.87
CA GLY A 470 1.72 1.17 -17.89
C GLY A 470 3.21 1.05 -17.58
N LEU A 471 4.03 1.50 -18.52
CA LEU A 471 5.50 1.43 -18.49
C LEU A 471 6.09 2.83 -18.21
N ILE A 472 6.29 3.15 -16.95
CA ILE A 472 6.72 4.46 -16.41
C ILE A 472 8.22 4.44 -16.11
N GLY A 473 8.91 5.59 -16.24
CA GLY A 473 10.34 5.75 -15.94
C GLY A 473 11.25 5.47 -17.14
N ASP A 474 12.58 5.39 -16.94
CA ASP A 474 13.47 4.84 -17.98
C ASP A 474 13.27 3.32 -18.10
N VAL A 475 13.92 2.69 -19.07
CA VAL A 475 14.05 1.23 -19.13
C VAL A 475 14.74 0.73 -17.85
N PRO A 476 14.05 -0.04 -16.98
CA PRO A 476 14.60 -0.45 -15.71
C PRO A 476 15.74 -1.46 -15.87
N GLN A 477 16.52 -1.64 -14.80
CA GLN A 477 17.60 -2.63 -14.81
C GLN A 477 17.03 -4.03 -15.04
N THR A 478 15.93 -4.39 -14.37
CA THR A 478 15.28 -5.69 -14.38
C THR A 478 13.83 -5.62 -14.89
N MET A 479 13.33 -6.73 -15.44
CA MET A 479 11.92 -6.93 -15.77
C MET A 479 11.47 -8.30 -15.28
N TRP A 480 10.20 -8.40 -14.88
CA TRP A 480 9.60 -9.65 -14.42
C TRP A 480 8.60 -10.16 -15.45
N LEU A 481 8.70 -11.45 -15.80
CA LEU A 481 7.68 -12.15 -16.57
C LEU A 481 6.94 -13.12 -15.64
N PHE A 482 5.71 -12.76 -15.28
CA PHE A 482 4.83 -13.62 -14.49
C PHE A 482 4.13 -14.62 -15.40
N ASP A 483 4.40 -15.90 -15.20
CA ASP A 483 3.50 -16.98 -15.62
C ASP A 483 2.48 -17.28 -14.52
N TYR A 484 1.56 -18.22 -14.75
CA TYR A 484 0.51 -18.49 -13.80
C TYR A 484 1.03 -18.96 -12.44
N PRO A 485 1.93 -19.96 -12.35
CA PRO A 485 2.50 -20.38 -11.08
C PRO A 485 3.23 -19.25 -10.33
N LEU A 486 3.99 -18.40 -11.02
CA LEU A 486 4.67 -17.28 -10.38
C LEU A 486 3.69 -16.27 -9.79
N LEU A 487 2.61 -15.91 -10.52
CA LEU A 487 1.64 -14.91 -10.06
C LEU A 487 0.84 -15.40 -8.84
N GLU A 488 0.23 -16.60 -8.91
CA GLU A 488 -0.60 -17.11 -7.80
C GLU A 488 0.26 -17.47 -6.57
N ARG A 489 1.50 -17.96 -6.74
CA ARG A 489 2.42 -18.17 -5.60
C ARG A 489 2.79 -16.87 -4.92
N THR A 490 3.10 -15.82 -5.69
CA THR A 490 3.43 -14.52 -5.10
C THR A 490 2.26 -13.99 -4.29
N TYR A 491 1.05 -14.06 -4.85
CA TYR A 491 -0.18 -13.64 -4.16
C TYR A 491 -0.42 -14.42 -2.86
N TYR A 492 -0.37 -15.75 -2.89
CA TYR A 492 -0.60 -16.54 -1.67
C TYR A 492 0.51 -16.35 -0.63
N GLN A 493 1.77 -16.29 -1.05
CA GLN A 493 2.90 -16.14 -0.15
C GLN A 493 2.86 -14.81 0.61
N LEU A 494 2.48 -13.73 -0.06
CA LEU A 494 2.59 -12.37 0.46
C LEU A 494 1.26 -11.74 0.89
N ALA A 495 0.11 -12.30 0.51
CA ALA A 495 -1.21 -11.84 0.94
C ALA A 495 -1.94 -12.88 1.79
N VAL A 496 -2.35 -14.00 1.21
CA VAL A 496 -3.23 -14.99 1.86
C VAL A 496 -2.58 -15.64 3.09
N ASN A 497 -1.33 -16.11 2.93
CA ASN A 497 -0.61 -16.82 3.97
C ASN A 497 0.22 -15.88 4.87
N PHE A 498 0.39 -14.62 4.49
CA PHE A 498 1.21 -13.68 5.26
C PHE A 498 0.51 -13.27 6.56
N ASP A 499 1.27 -13.29 7.64
CA ASP A 499 0.77 -13.02 8.98
C ASP A 499 1.65 -12.02 9.72
N VAL A 500 1.21 -10.76 9.71
CA VAL A 500 1.87 -9.63 10.38
C VAL A 500 1.95 -9.80 11.90
N TYR A 501 1.03 -10.57 12.50
CA TYR A 501 1.03 -10.86 13.94
C TYR A 501 1.90 -12.08 14.27
N GLY A 502 2.49 -12.73 13.26
CA GLY A 502 3.30 -13.94 13.38
C GLY A 502 4.63 -13.71 14.07
N ASN A 503 5.41 -14.77 14.20
CA ASN A 503 6.76 -14.70 14.75
C ASN A 503 7.82 -14.52 13.65
N VAL A 504 9.08 -14.33 14.08
CA VAL A 504 10.24 -14.14 13.21
C VAL A 504 10.45 -15.29 12.23
N ALA A 505 10.10 -16.53 12.61
CA ALA A 505 10.22 -17.69 11.72
C ALA A 505 9.30 -17.56 10.50
N HIS A 506 8.04 -17.19 10.73
CA HIS A 506 7.08 -16.94 9.66
C HIS A 506 7.54 -15.79 8.75
N GLN A 507 7.99 -14.69 9.34
CA GLN A 507 8.46 -13.51 8.62
C GLN A 507 9.68 -13.84 7.75
N ALA A 508 10.67 -14.54 8.30
CA ALA A 508 11.88 -14.95 7.57
C ALA A 508 11.58 -15.95 6.44
N GLN A 509 10.78 -16.98 6.70
CA GLN A 509 10.40 -17.98 5.69
C GLN A 509 9.72 -17.32 4.48
N THR A 510 8.80 -16.39 4.73
CA THR A 510 8.07 -15.68 3.68
C THR A 510 9.01 -14.87 2.78
N ARG A 511 9.97 -14.16 3.37
CA ARG A 511 10.91 -13.31 2.63
C ARG A 511 11.96 -14.10 1.86
N LEU A 512 12.53 -15.13 2.49
CA LEU A 512 13.50 -16.01 1.82
C LEU A 512 12.88 -16.72 0.62
N TYR A 513 11.60 -17.11 0.71
CA TYR A 513 10.92 -17.74 -0.41
C TYR A 513 10.53 -16.74 -1.49
N PHE A 514 10.16 -15.51 -1.13
CA PHE A 514 9.87 -14.47 -2.11
C PHE A 514 11.11 -14.08 -2.94
N ASP A 515 12.31 -14.09 -2.36
CA ASP A 515 13.58 -13.95 -3.12
C ASP A 515 13.71 -14.99 -4.24
N LEU A 516 13.34 -16.25 -3.97
CA LEU A 516 13.31 -17.33 -4.98
C LEU A 516 12.24 -17.09 -6.05
N ILE A 517 11.05 -16.63 -5.67
CA ILE A 517 9.96 -16.32 -6.61
C ILE A 517 10.37 -15.15 -7.53
N ARG A 518 10.92 -14.07 -6.97
CA ARG A 518 11.45 -12.95 -7.75
C ARG A 518 12.46 -13.45 -8.78
N ASN A 519 13.47 -14.19 -8.32
CA ASN A 519 14.48 -14.73 -9.21
C ASN A 519 13.85 -15.57 -10.33
N GLY A 520 12.81 -16.35 -10.02
CA GLY A 520 12.03 -17.09 -11.03
C GLY A 520 11.40 -16.17 -12.08
N ALA A 521 10.81 -15.04 -11.69
CA ALA A 521 10.21 -14.09 -12.64
C ALA A 521 11.25 -13.35 -13.50
N GLU A 522 12.41 -13.01 -12.93
CA GLU A 522 13.54 -12.41 -13.64
C GLU A 522 14.17 -13.39 -14.64
N VAL A 523 14.40 -14.64 -14.22
CA VAL A 523 14.94 -15.70 -15.09
C VAL A 523 13.92 -16.06 -16.17
N ASN A 524 12.62 -16.05 -15.86
CA ASN A 524 11.58 -16.26 -16.86
C ASN A 524 11.64 -15.21 -17.97
N PHE A 525 11.84 -13.94 -17.61
CA PHE A 525 12.01 -12.87 -18.59
C PHE A 525 13.22 -13.12 -19.51
N LEU A 526 14.34 -13.64 -18.98
CA LEU A 526 15.53 -13.91 -19.78
C LEU A 526 15.29 -14.90 -20.93
N ARG A 527 14.25 -15.74 -20.89
CA ARG A 527 13.85 -16.61 -22.01
C ARG A 527 13.52 -15.82 -23.28
N LEU A 528 13.05 -14.57 -23.13
CA LEU A 528 12.78 -13.66 -24.24
C LEU A 528 14.06 -13.10 -24.86
N MET A 529 15.19 -13.14 -24.14
CA MET A 529 16.48 -12.59 -24.57
C MET A 529 17.27 -13.62 -25.40
N PRO A 530 18.24 -13.17 -26.24
CA PRO A 530 19.13 -14.06 -26.97
C PRO A 530 19.91 -14.97 -26.03
N ALA A 531 19.90 -16.28 -26.31
CA ALA A 531 20.49 -17.34 -25.49
C ALA A 531 21.90 -16.99 -24.95
N GLY A 532 22.82 -16.63 -25.87
CA GLY A 532 24.20 -16.29 -25.53
C GLY A 532 24.39 -15.01 -24.69
N GLN A 533 23.38 -14.14 -24.58
CA GLN A 533 23.46 -12.89 -23.80
C GLN A 533 22.89 -13.02 -22.38
N ARG A 534 22.10 -14.07 -22.09
CA ARG A 534 21.35 -14.20 -20.82
C ARG A 534 22.25 -14.22 -19.59
N ALA A 535 23.38 -14.93 -19.66
CA ALA A 535 24.34 -15.00 -18.56
C ALA A 535 25.01 -13.64 -18.27
N GLY A 536 25.30 -12.86 -19.31
CA GLY A 536 25.83 -11.50 -19.18
C GLY A 536 24.82 -10.55 -18.53
N ILE A 537 23.56 -10.59 -19.00
CA ILE A 537 22.46 -9.79 -18.44
C ILE A 537 22.23 -10.14 -16.97
N LEU A 538 22.13 -11.42 -16.63
CA LEU A 538 21.92 -11.86 -15.25
C LEU A 538 23.12 -11.49 -14.35
N GLY A 539 24.34 -11.58 -14.88
CA GLY A 539 25.56 -11.18 -14.18
C GLY A 539 25.62 -9.67 -13.87
N ASP A 540 25.01 -8.82 -14.70
CA ASP A 540 24.83 -7.39 -14.41
C ASP A 540 23.80 -7.17 -13.29
N TRP A 541 22.72 -7.96 -13.26
CA TRP A 541 21.69 -7.89 -12.22
C TRP A 541 22.17 -8.42 -10.86
N TYR A 542 23.16 -9.30 -10.84
CA TYR A 542 23.67 -9.95 -9.62
C TYR A 542 25.19 -9.86 -9.56
N GLN A 543 25.70 -8.68 -9.20
CA GLN A 543 27.13 -8.40 -9.06
C GLN A 543 27.64 -8.83 -7.67
N ASN A 544 28.96 -9.01 -7.54
CA ASN A 544 29.65 -9.29 -6.28
C ASN A 544 29.04 -10.45 -5.48
N SER A 545 28.56 -10.20 -4.25
CA SER A 545 27.91 -11.19 -3.38
C SER A 545 26.68 -11.84 -4.03
N GLY A 546 26.03 -11.17 -4.98
CA GLY A 546 24.93 -11.73 -5.77
C GLY A 546 25.36 -12.94 -6.59
N LYS A 547 26.60 -12.97 -7.12
CA LYS A 547 27.12 -14.13 -7.86
C LYS A 547 27.30 -15.35 -6.96
N LEU A 548 27.72 -15.13 -5.71
CA LEU A 548 27.81 -16.20 -4.71
C LEU A 548 26.43 -16.77 -4.38
N LYS A 549 25.45 -15.89 -4.15
CA LYS A 549 24.06 -16.27 -3.90
C LYS A 549 23.47 -17.07 -5.07
N MET A 550 23.69 -16.62 -6.31
CA MET A 550 23.30 -17.37 -7.51
C MET A 550 23.91 -18.77 -7.55
N TRP A 551 25.21 -18.90 -7.25
CA TRP A 551 25.91 -20.19 -7.26
C TRP A 551 25.40 -21.16 -6.18
N MET A 552 25.01 -20.65 -5.01
CA MET A 552 24.59 -21.48 -3.88
C MET A 552 23.12 -21.91 -3.95
N ASP A 553 22.24 -21.01 -4.37
CA ASP A 553 20.81 -21.14 -4.06
C ASP A 553 19.88 -21.17 -5.27
N TYR A 554 20.34 -20.72 -6.44
CA TYR A 554 19.48 -20.63 -7.62
C TYR A 554 19.83 -21.71 -8.63
N GLN A 555 18.78 -22.22 -9.30
CA GLN A 555 18.97 -23.09 -10.45
C GLN A 555 19.68 -22.35 -11.58
N LYS A 556 20.48 -23.09 -12.35
CA LYS A 556 21.14 -22.56 -13.56
C LYS A 556 20.09 -22.09 -14.56
N ILE A 557 20.42 -21.02 -15.29
CA ILE A 557 19.55 -20.53 -16.36
C ILE A 557 19.74 -21.34 -17.64
N ASP A 558 18.71 -21.35 -18.48
CA ASP A 558 18.82 -21.77 -19.87
C ASP A 558 19.65 -20.76 -20.68
N ALA A 559 20.76 -21.22 -21.25
CA ALA A 559 21.67 -20.43 -22.07
C ALA A 559 21.72 -20.91 -23.53
N ASP A 560 20.89 -21.88 -23.90
CA ASP A 560 21.01 -22.62 -25.16
C ASP A 560 19.77 -22.48 -26.04
N THR A 561 18.56 -22.48 -25.46
CA THR A 561 17.32 -22.43 -26.25
C THR A 561 17.14 -21.07 -26.93
N PRO A 562 16.88 -21.03 -28.26
CA PRO A 562 16.73 -19.76 -28.99
C PRO A 562 15.48 -18.97 -28.55
N THR A 563 15.51 -17.66 -28.75
CA THR A 563 14.33 -16.77 -28.68
C THR A 563 13.80 -16.51 -30.09
N GLY A 564 12.48 -16.41 -30.24
CA GLY A 564 11.82 -15.99 -31.48
C GLY A 564 11.77 -14.46 -31.64
N ILE A 565 12.18 -13.69 -30.63
CA ILE A 565 12.19 -12.23 -30.67
C ILE A 565 13.51 -11.73 -31.27
N LYS A 566 13.41 -10.99 -32.38
CA LYS A 566 14.57 -10.36 -33.02
C LYS A 566 14.93 -9.08 -32.29
N LEU A 567 16.09 -9.10 -31.61
CA LEU A 567 16.60 -8.00 -30.80
C LEU A 567 17.99 -7.56 -31.28
N ASP A 568 18.32 -6.29 -31.07
CA ASP A 568 19.66 -5.76 -31.27
C ASP A 568 20.65 -6.47 -30.33
N PRO A 569 21.70 -7.13 -30.85
CA PRO A 569 22.66 -7.84 -30.01
C PRO A 569 23.50 -6.92 -29.12
N ALA A 570 23.58 -5.60 -29.39
CA ALA A 570 24.35 -4.65 -28.59
C ALA A 570 23.70 -4.35 -27.24
N ASP A 571 22.37 -4.17 -27.22
CA ASP A 571 21.59 -4.01 -25.99
C ASP A 571 20.19 -4.62 -26.17
N PRO A 572 20.08 -5.97 -26.11
CA PRO A 572 18.82 -6.66 -26.40
C PRO A 572 17.73 -6.32 -25.39
N LYS A 573 18.09 -5.99 -24.14
CA LYS A 573 17.14 -5.62 -23.10
C LYS A 573 16.50 -4.26 -23.39
N ARG A 574 17.31 -3.26 -23.73
CA ARG A 574 16.80 -1.92 -24.08
C ARG A 574 16.01 -1.96 -25.38
N ASP A 575 16.47 -2.68 -26.40
CA ASP A 575 15.73 -2.85 -27.66
C ASP A 575 14.39 -3.57 -27.44
N PHE A 576 14.35 -4.63 -26.60
CA PHE A 576 13.09 -5.27 -26.20
C PHE A 576 12.15 -4.27 -25.54
N ALA A 577 12.64 -3.47 -24.59
CA ALA A 577 11.84 -2.50 -23.85
C ALA A 577 11.21 -1.44 -24.78
N LEU A 578 12.00 -0.90 -25.71
CA LEU A 578 11.52 0.10 -26.68
C LEU A 578 10.52 -0.51 -27.66
N LYS A 579 10.77 -1.72 -28.17
CA LYS A 579 9.81 -2.46 -29.00
C LYS A 579 8.53 -2.83 -28.24
N LEU A 580 8.62 -3.16 -26.96
CA LEU A 580 7.45 -3.41 -26.13
C LEU A 580 6.58 -2.15 -26.01
N ILE A 581 7.18 -0.98 -25.75
CA ILE A 581 6.48 0.31 -25.71
C ILE A 581 5.79 0.59 -27.06
N GLU A 582 6.52 0.44 -28.17
CA GLU A 582 5.98 0.67 -29.52
C GLU A 582 4.80 -0.27 -29.83
N ARG A 583 4.98 -1.57 -29.62
CA ARG A 583 3.98 -2.59 -29.96
C ARG A 583 2.72 -2.53 -29.09
N THR A 584 2.86 -2.07 -27.85
CA THR A 584 1.72 -1.98 -26.93
C THR A 584 0.87 -0.74 -27.21
N GLY A 585 1.45 0.33 -27.75
CA GLY A 585 0.71 1.51 -28.21
C GLY A 585 -0.27 2.03 -27.15
N THR A 586 -1.56 2.03 -27.48
CA THR A 586 -2.64 2.50 -26.59
C THR A 586 -2.93 1.57 -25.41
N LEU A 587 -2.42 0.34 -25.40
CA LEU A 587 -2.50 -0.57 -24.25
C LEU A 587 -1.66 -0.07 -23.07
N ASN A 588 -0.59 0.69 -23.35
CA ASN A 588 0.18 1.35 -22.31
C ASN A 588 -0.64 2.49 -21.71
N ALA A 589 -1.33 2.20 -20.60
CA ALA A 589 -2.25 3.11 -19.91
C ALA A 589 -1.61 4.45 -19.50
N ARG A 590 -0.28 4.48 -19.38
CA ARG A 590 0.49 5.63 -18.88
C ARG A 590 1.71 5.88 -19.77
N PRO A 591 1.53 6.49 -20.96
CA PRO A 591 2.66 6.97 -21.75
C PRO A 591 3.52 7.95 -20.94
N ASP A 592 4.83 7.92 -21.20
CA ASP A 592 5.81 8.69 -20.43
C ASP A 592 6.79 9.39 -21.38
N PRO A 593 6.50 10.65 -21.76
CA PRO A 593 7.37 11.46 -22.61
C PRO A 593 8.49 12.16 -21.82
N ILE A 594 8.51 12.07 -20.48
CA ILE A 594 9.46 12.81 -19.63
C ILE A 594 10.72 11.98 -19.43
N ASN A 595 10.60 10.73 -18.98
CA ASN A 595 11.74 9.92 -18.53
C ASN A 595 12.55 9.25 -19.65
N ARG A 596 12.02 9.24 -20.87
CA ARG A 596 12.68 8.64 -22.05
C ARG A 596 12.78 9.63 -23.20
N CYS A 597 12.77 10.92 -22.90
CA CYS A 597 12.79 11.95 -23.94
C CYS A 597 14.14 11.98 -24.65
N THR A 598 14.11 11.82 -25.98
CA THR A 598 15.28 12.01 -26.86
C THR A 598 15.04 13.10 -27.92
N GLY A 599 13.88 13.75 -27.88
CA GLY A 599 13.44 14.75 -28.86
C GLY A 599 13.36 16.17 -28.28
N ALA A 600 12.86 17.11 -29.09
CA ALA A 600 12.71 18.52 -28.70
C ALA A 600 11.47 18.80 -27.84
N TYR A 601 10.55 17.84 -27.69
CA TYR A 601 9.29 17.99 -26.97
C TYR A 601 9.15 16.86 -25.95
N CYS A 602 9.42 17.15 -24.69
CA CYS A 602 9.44 16.23 -23.56
C CYS A 602 8.25 16.43 -22.62
N SER A 603 7.07 16.62 -23.19
CA SER A 603 5.84 16.88 -22.44
C SER A 603 4.66 16.09 -23.02
N ARG A 604 3.64 15.90 -22.19
CA ARG A 604 2.39 15.27 -22.61
C ARG A 604 1.59 16.21 -23.51
N PRO A 605 0.93 15.69 -24.55
CA PRO A 605 0.01 16.49 -25.34
C PRO A 605 -1.27 16.83 -24.55
N GLY A 606 -1.93 17.93 -24.91
CA GLY A 606 -3.28 18.24 -24.40
C GLY A 606 -3.35 18.85 -23.00
N ILE A 607 -2.23 19.26 -22.41
CA ILE A 607 -2.17 20.05 -21.16
C ILE A 607 -1.87 21.52 -21.47
N ASP A 608 -2.12 22.42 -20.53
CA ASP A 608 -1.88 23.86 -20.73
C ASP A 608 -0.40 24.16 -20.96
N GLN A 609 -0.11 25.21 -21.75
CA GLN A 609 1.23 25.51 -22.23
C GLN A 609 2.25 25.72 -21.10
N GLU A 610 1.86 26.37 -20.01
CA GLU A 610 2.73 26.58 -18.84
C GLU A 610 3.20 25.25 -18.23
N PHE A 611 2.33 24.23 -18.23
CA PHE A 611 2.71 22.91 -17.74
C PHE A 611 3.49 22.08 -18.76
N GLN A 612 3.26 22.28 -20.07
CA GLN A 612 4.13 21.68 -21.09
C GLN A 612 5.57 22.17 -20.92
N TYR A 613 5.76 23.47 -20.62
CA TYR A 613 7.07 24.01 -20.31
C TYR A 613 7.63 23.46 -18.99
N ALA A 614 6.78 23.29 -17.97
CA ALA A 614 7.20 22.66 -16.72
C ALA A 614 7.71 21.22 -16.94
N GLU A 615 6.97 20.38 -17.68
CA GLU A 615 7.39 19.01 -17.99
C GLU A 615 8.68 18.98 -18.82
N GLN A 616 8.81 19.90 -19.80
CA GLN A 616 10.01 20.04 -20.61
C GLN A 616 11.25 20.42 -19.78
N ALA A 617 11.09 21.26 -18.75
CA ALA A 617 12.17 21.61 -17.84
C ALA A 617 12.50 20.42 -16.91
N LEU A 618 11.46 19.80 -16.32
CA LEU A 618 11.59 18.66 -15.42
C LEU A 618 12.28 17.46 -16.09
N SER A 619 12.08 17.25 -17.40
CA SER A 619 12.73 16.15 -18.13
C SER A 619 14.26 16.22 -18.11
N ARG A 620 14.86 17.40 -17.84
CA ARG A 620 16.32 17.54 -17.70
C ARG A 620 16.89 16.90 -16.44
N LEU A 621 16.05 16.60 -15.45
CA LEU A 621 16.42 15.91 -14.21
C LEU A 621 16.19 14.39 -14.29
N ALA A 622 15.29 13.95 -15.17
CA ALA A 622 14.87 12.56 -15.26
C ALA A 622 15.97 11.66 -15.85
N SER A 623 16.05 10.42 -15.34
CA SER A 623 16.87 9.32 -15.89
C SER A 623 18.38 9.61 -16.01
N ARG A 624 18.87 10.66 -15.34
CA ARG A 624 20.31 10.98 -15.26
C ARG A 624 20.93 10.31 -14.05
N PRO A 625 22.13 9.71 -14.18
CA PRO A 625 22.84 9.14 -13.06
C PRO A 625 23.32 10.23 -12.09
N ALA A 626 23.29 9.96 -10.80
CA ALA A 626 23.71 10.88 -9.75
C ALA A 626 25.18 11.31 -9.86
N ALA A 627 26.03 10.50 -10.50
CA ALA A 627 27.39 10.89 -10.86
C ALA A 627 27.45 12.17 -11.72
N GLY A 628 26.43 12.42 -12.54
CA GLY A 628 26.27 13.63 -13.35
C GLY A 628 25.21 14.62 -12.82
N LEU A 629 24.51 14.29 -11.74
CA LEU A 629 23.47 15.11 -11.11
C LEU A 629 23.49 14.87 -9.59
N ALA A 630 24.45 15.49 -8.89
CA ALA A 630 24.80 15.17 -7.51
C ALA A 630 23.65 15.35 -6.50
N VAL A 631 22.71 16.26 -6.78
CA VAL A 631 21.53 16.53 -5.95
C VAL A 631 20.68 15.28 -5.67
N ILE A 632 20.69 14.28 -6.56
CA ILE A 632 19.95 13.02 -6.38
C ILE A 632 20.32 12.35 -5.06
N ASN A 633 21.59 12.45 -4.62
CA ASN A 633 22.04 11.84 -3.37
C ASN A 633 21.40 12.45 -2.12
N ARG A 634 20.81 13.66 -2.23
CA ARG A 634 20.13 14.39 -1.15
C ARG A 634 18.62 14.37 -1.30
N MET A 635 18.10 13.86 -2.41
CA MET A 635 16.66 13.72 -2.60
C MET A 635 16.12 12.59 -1.73
N PRO A 636 14.98 12.82 -1.07
CA PRO A 636 14.15 11.76 -0.49
C PRO A 636 13.69 10.75 -1.54
N GLU A 637 13.28 9.56 -1.08
CA GLU A 637 12.90 8.45 -1.96
C GLU A 637 11.67 8.78 -2.83
N ALA A 638 10.63 9.40 -2.25
CA ALA A 638 9.44 9.84 -2.96
C ALA A 638 9.07 11.28 -2.59
N SER A 639 9.46 12.24 -3.45
CA SER A 639 9.13 13.66 -3.29
C SER A 639 7.97 14.08 -4.18
N MET A 640 7.07 14.92 -3.68
CA MET A 640 5.94 15.47 -4.44
C MET A 640 6.27 16.88 -4.93
N LEU A 641 6.09 17.15 -6.23
CA LEU A 641 6.22 18.49 -6.81
C LEU A 641 4.83 19.02 -7.11
N ARG A 642 4.37 20.01 -6.35
CA ARG A 642 3.13 20.76 -6.63
C ARG A 642 3.49 21.94 -7.52
N VAL A 643 3.14 21.86 -8.80
CA VAL A 643 3.36 22.93 -9.77
C VAL A 643 2.08 23.73 -9.95
N GLU A 644 2.09 24.99 -9.57
CA GLU A 644 0.91 25.87 -9.62
C GLU A 644 1.03 26.90 -10.74
N GLY A 645 0.07 26.88 -11.66
CA GLY A 645 -0.01 27.82 -12.76
C GLY A 645 -0.59 29.17 -12.37
N ALA A 646 -0.47 30.16 -13.26
CA ALA A 646 -0.94 31.53 -13.00
C ALA A 646 -2.46 31.64 -12.79
N SER A 647 -3.21 30.64 -13.26
CA SER A 647 -4.68 30.54 -13.09
C SER A 647 -5.11 29.95 -11.74
N GLY A 648 -4.17 29.51 -10.89
CA GLY A 648 -4.44 28.74 -9.67
C GLY A 648 -4.68 27.24 -9.92
N LYS A 649 -4.71 26.79 -11.18
CA LYS A 649 -4.67 25.36 -11.51
C LYS A 649 -3.32 24.79 -11.08
N ARG A 650 -3.33 23.57 -10.52
CA ARG A 650 -2.11 22.87 -10.12
C ARG A 650 -1.99 21.49 -10.76
N MET A 651 -0.76 21.04 -10.93
CA MET A 651 -0.42 19.66 -11.26
C MET A 651 0.59 19.11 -10.28
N PHE A 652 0.37 17.86 -9.87
CA PHE A 652 1.34 17.12 -9.06
C PHE A 652 2.24 16.27 -9.95
N TYR A 653 3.51 16.17 -9.57
CA TYR A 653 4.46 15.21 -10.11
C TYR A 653 5.11 14.44 -8.98
N SER A 654 5.26 13.14 -9.15
CA SER A 654 6.10 12.30 -8.30
C SER A 654 7.53 12.34 -8.80
N ALA A 655 8.45 12.75 -7.94
CA ALA A 655 9.90 12.64 -8.13
C ALA A 655 10.42 11.48 -7.29
N LEU A 656 10.67 10.35 -7.94
CA LEU A 656 11.02 9.09 -7.32
C LEU A 656 12.51 8.83 -7.52
N ARG A 657 13.26 8.63 -6.42
CA ARG A 657 14.67 8.24 -6.49
C ARG A 657 14.76 6.73 -6.71
N ASN A 658 15.36 6.33 -7.81
CA ASN A 658 15.65 4.93 -8.08
C ASN A 658 17.09 4.67 -7.63
N ARG A 659 17.29 4.06 -6.46
CA ARG A 659 18.64 3.71 -6.00
C ARG A 659 19.14 2.48 -6.72
N ALA A 660 20.40 2.52 -7.12
CA ALA A 660 21.03 1.40 -7.80
C ALA A 660 21.65 0.43 -6.79
N HIS A 661 21.54 -0.87 -7.07
CA HIS A 661 22.17 -1.92 -6.26
C HIS A 661 23.00 -2.86 -7.12
N THR A 662 24.07 -3.39 -6.55
CA THR A 662 24.80 -4.53 -7.11
C THR A 662 23.93 -5.77 -7.22
N ASN A 663 22.99 -5.98 -6.27
CA ASN A 663 21.98 -7.03 -6.29
C ASN A 663 20.93 -6.78 -5.18
N VAL A 664 19.79 -7.46 -5.26
CA VAL A 664 18.71 -7.47 -4.22
C VAL A 664 18.52 -8.86 -3.59
N ALA A 665 19.55 -9.70 -3.59
CA ALA A 665 19.45 -11.13 -3.28
C ALA A 665 19.45 -11.49 -1.78
N PHE A 666 19.46 -10.48 -0.90
CA PHE A 666 19.58 -10.63 0.55
C PHE A 666 18.61 -9.68 1.27
N MET A 667 18.06 -10.16 2.40
CA MET A 667 17.06 -9.45 3.22
C MET A 667 17.63 -8.38 4.17
N MET A 668 18.96 -8.28 4.27
CA MET A 668 19.67 -7.38 5.20
C MET A 668 20.96 -6.86 4.55
N GLY A 669 21.54 -5.81 5.11
CA GLY A 669 22.82 -5.24 4.63
C GLY A 669 22.70 -4.64 3.22
N GLU A 670 21.60 -3.93 2.94
CA GLU A 670 21.40 -3.21 1.67
C GLU A 670 22.51 -2.17 1.44
N GLU A 671 22.98 -1.51 2.50
CA GLU A 671 23.98 -0.46 2.45
C GLU A 671 25.29 -0.88 1.78
N TYR A 672 25.68 -2.16 1.91
CA TYR A 672 26.87 -2.73 1.27
C TYR A 672 26.71 -3.00 -0.22
N ARG A 673 25.48 -2.85 -0.73
CA ARG A 673 25.12 -3.17 -2.12
C ARG A 673 24.72 -1.95 -2.92
N LEU A 674 24.55 -0.78 -2.30
CA LEU A 674 24.20 0.47 -2.98
C LEU A 674 25.30 0.92 -3.95
N GLN A 675 24.89 1.55 -5.05
CA GLN A 675 25.76 2.18 -6.04
C GLN A 675 25.32 3.64 -6.26
N PRO A 676 25.54 4.54 -5.29
CA PRO A 676 24.91 5.87 -5.28
C PRO A 676 25.15 6.69 -6.55
N GLY A 677 26.33 6.54 -7.19
CA GLY A 677 26.64 7.23 -8.46
C GLY A 677 25.75 6.84 -9.64
N LEU A 678 25.05 5.71 -9.56
CA LEU A 678 24.11 5.21 -10.57
C LEU A 678 22.64 5.46 -10.22
N ASP A 679 22.36 6.09 -9.08
CA ASP A 679 20.99 6.47 -8.73
C ASP A 679 20.41 7.43 -9.78
N THR A 680 19.12 7.33 -10.05
CA THR A 680 18.42 8.20 -11.02
C THR A 680 17.14 8.75 -10.41
N LEU A 681 16.53 9.74 -11.07
CA LEU A 681 15.17 10.20 -10.75
C LEU A 681 14.20 9.76 -11.83
N THR A 682 13.03 9.27 -11.42
CA THR A 682 11.84 9.18 -12.26
C THR A 682 10.90 10.33 -11.91
N LEU A 683 10.52 11.12 -12.92
CA LEU A 683 9.57 12.23 -12.79
C LEU A 683 8.31 11.91 -13.57
N TYR A 684 7.19 11.74 -12.89
CA TYR A 684 5.94 11.36 -13.55
C TYR A 684 4.74 12.15 -12.98
N PRO A 685 3.82 12.62 -13.84
CA PRO A 685 2.61 13.32 -13.40
C PRO A 685 1.69 12.43 -12.56
N GLY A 686 1.17 12.99 -11.47
CA GLY A 686 0.32 12.31 -10.50
C GLY A 686 1.08 11.83 -9.26
N VAL A 687 0.34 11.18 -8.37
CA VAL A 687 0.82 10.74 -7.06
C VAL A 687 1.07 9.23 -7.11
N LEU A 688 2.34 8.83 -7.08
CA LEU A 688 2.78 7.44 -7.19
C LEU A 688 3.29 6.86 -5.86
N SER A 689 3.03 7.51 -4.73
CA SER A 689 3.38 7.01 -3.40
C SER A 689 2.23 7.21 -2.41
N SER A 690 2.09 6.28 -1.46
CA SER A 690 1.20 6.46 -0.30
C SER A 690 1.86 7.24 0.84
N TYR A 691 3.18 7.43 0.74
CA TYR A 691 4.06 7.97 1.75
C TYR A 691 4.92 9.07 1.12
N PRO A 692 4.41 10.31 0.97
CA PRO A 692 5.24 11.43 0.56
C PRO A 692 6.37 11.63 1.58
N ASN A 693 7.63 11.53 1.14
CA ASN A 693 8.78 11.80 2.00
C ASN A 693 9.04 13.29 2.13
N PHE A 694 8.78 14.07 1.09
CA PHE A 694 8.88 15.52 1.13
C PHE A 694 8.06 16.16 0.00
N MET A 695 7.83 17.46 0.06
CA MET A 695 7.09 18.20 -0.95
C MET A 695 7.73 19.55 -1.27
N PHE A 696 7.70 19.89 -2.56
CA PHE A 696 8.05 21.20 -3.07
C PHE A 696 6.81 21.86 -3.69
N ASN A 697 6.56 23.12 -3.35
CA ASN A 697 5.54 23.95 -3.96
C ASN A 697 6.22 24.97 -4.89
N ILE A 698 5.97 24.85 -6.20
CA ILE A 698 6.72 25.56 -7.24
C ILE A 698 5.73 26.28 -8.17
N PRO A 699 5.77 27.61 -8.27
CA PRO A 699 5.04 28.30 -9.35
C PRO A 699 5.50 27.80 -10.72
N ALA A 700 4.58 27.59 -11.67
CA ALA A 700 4.90 27.07 -13.00
C ALA A 700 5.97 27.92 -13.72
N ALA A 701 5.94 29.24 -13.53
CA ALA A 701 6.95 30.18 -14.05
C ALA A 701 8.35 30.01 -13.43
N GLU A 702 8.48 29.36 -12.27
CA GLU A 702 9.74 29.13 -11.56
C GLU A 702 10.31 27.72 -11.76
N VAL A 703 9.61 26.83 -12.47
CA VAL A 703 10.08 25.44 -12.66
C VAL A 703 11.45 25.39 -13.33
N GLU A 704 11.73 26.28 -14.29
CA GLU A 704 13.05 26.39 -14.92
C GLU A 704 14.14 26.73 -13.89
N ALA A 705 13.88 27.70 -13.00
CA ALA A 705 14.81 28.11 -11.95
C ALA A 705 15.01 27.01 -10.90
N PHE A 706 13.96 26.27 -10.56
CA PHE A 706 14.04 25.10 -9.69
C PHE A 706 14.94 24.02 -10.30
N VAL A 707 14.72 23.67 -11.57
CA VAL A 707 15.54 22.68 -12.29
C VAL A 707 17.00 23.11 -12.37
N GLU A 708 17.26 24.38 -12.72
CA GLU A 708 18.64 24.89 -12.74
C GLU A 708 19.32 24.83 -11.37
N ALA A 709 18.60 25.11 -10.29
CA ALA A 709 19.12 25.02 -8.94
C ALA A 709 19.45 23.56 -8.58
N MET A 710 18.58 22.62 -8.94
CA MET A 710 18.80 21.18 -8.79
C MET A 710 20.04 20.72 -9.57
N GLU A 711 20.24 21.17 -10.81
CA GLU A 711 21.42 20.83 -11.62
C GLU A 711 22.73 21.38 -11.06
N LYS A 712 22.68 22.54 -10.40
CA LYS A 712 23.85 23.21 -9.80
C LYS A 712 24.17 22.72 -8.38
N SER A 713 23.21 22.10 -7.68
CA SER A 713 23.38 21.64 -6.30
C SER A 713 24.32 20.44 -6.20
N ARG A 714 25.34 20.56 -5.35
CA ARG A 714 26.40 19.55 -5.16
C ARG A 714 26.66 19.18 -3.70
N ASP A 715 26.07 19.91 -2.76
CA ASP A 715 26.32 19.78 -1.33
C ASP A 715 25.05 20.08 -0.50
N GLN A 716 25.14 19.96 0.83
CA GLN A 716 23.97 20.17 1.70
C GLN A 716 23.48 21.62 1.63
N ALA A 717 24.40 22.59 1.66
CA ALA A 717 24.05 24.01 1.73
C ALA A 717 23.29 24.47 0.47
N SER A 718 23.74 24.05 -0.71
CA SER A 718 23.03 24.33 -1.96
C SER A 718 21.67 23.64 -2.04
N PHE A 719 21.52 22.43 -1.48
CA PHE A 719 20.23 21.75 -1.41
C PHE A 719 19.28 22.41 -0.38
N ASP A 720 19.79 22.80 0.78
CA ASP A 720 19.02 23.52 1.81
C ASP A 720 18.46 24.82 1.25
N ALA A 721 19.20 25.54 0.40
CA ALA A 721 18.71 26.74 -0.28
C ALA A 721 17.54 26.45 -1.25
N ILE A 722 17.51 25.28 -1.88
CA ILE A 722 16.36 24.83 -2.70
C ILE A 722 15.15 24.57 -1.78
N VAL A 723 15.36 23.87 -0.66
CA VAL A 723 14.32 23.57 0.32
C VAL A 723 13.78 24.84 0.99
N GLU A 724 14.62 25.83 1.28
CA GLU A 724 14.19 27.13 1.82
C GLU A 724 13.28 27.89 0.86
N ARG A 725 13.55 27.82 -0.45
CA ARG A 725 12.79 28.58 -1.45
C ARG A 725 11.48 27.90 -1.84
N TRP A 726 11.47 26.58 -2.01
CA TRP A 726 10.31 25.85 -2.54
C TRP A 726 9.81 24.71 -1.66
N GLY A 727 10.55 24.31 -0.62
CA GLY A 727 10.21 23.19 0.24
C GLY A 727 9.09 23.51 1.23
N VAL A 728 8.20 22.55 1.43
CA VAL A 728 7.16 22.61 2.46
C VAL A 728 7.62 21.79 3.66
N ARG A 729 8.15 22.42 4.70
CA ARG A 729 8.60 21.68 5.90
C ARG A 729 7.41 21.31 6.79
N ARG A 730 7.59 20.33 7.68
CA ARG A 730 6.56 19.91 8.66
C ARG A 730 6.05 21.08 9.51
N SER A 731 6.90 22.07 9.75
CA SER A 731 6.62 23.29 10.50
C SER A 731 5.98 24.41 9.66
N HIS A 732 5.70 24.18 8.37
CA HIS A 732 5.08 25.19 7.51
C HIS A 732 3.67 25.53 8.04
N PRO A 733 3.30 26.82 8.21
CA PRO A 733 1.98 27.19 8.76
C PRO A 733 0.78 26.60 8.02
N GLN A 734 0.91 26.45 6.70
CA GLN A 734 -0.08 25.82 5.81
C GLN A 734 0.25 24.35 5.47
N PHE A 735 1.06 23.65 6.27
CA PHE A 735 1.50 22.28 5.97
C PHE A 735 0.33 21.36 5.60
N TRP A 736 -0.72 21.34 6.42
CA TRP A 736 -1.87 20.47 6.21
C TRP A 736 -2.67 20.80 4.94
N GLN A 737 -2.74 22.08 4.56
CA GLN A 737 -3.36 22.48 3.30
C GLN A 737 -2.60 21.85 2.12
N TYR A 738 -1.28 22.00 2.08
CA TYR A 738 -0.49 21.43 0.99
C TYR A 738 -0.44 19.90 1.02
N PHE A 739 -0.33 19.29 2.21
CA PHE A 739 -0.26 17.85 2.35
C PHE A 739 -1.58 17.17 1.92
N HIS A 740 -2.73 17.73 2.30
CA HIS A 740 -4.03 17.19 1.88
C HIS A 740 -4.37 17.50 0.43
N ASP A 741 -3.81 18.55 -0.18
CA ASP A 741 -3.97 18.83 -1.62
C ASP A 741 -3.43 17.68 -2.50
N ILE A 742 -2.49 16.87 -1.99
CA ILE A 742 -2.05 15.63 -2.65
C ILE A 742 -3.23 14.64 -2.77
N GLY A 743 -3.98 14.46 -1.69
CA GLY A 743 -5.15 13.57 -1.65
C GLY A 743 -6.33 14.13 -2.44
N GLU A 744 -6.57 15.44 -2.37
CA GLU A 744 -7.59 16.12 -3.19
C GLU A 744 -7.27 16.03 -4.68
N TYR A 745 -6.00 16.12 -5.06
CA TYR A 745 -5.61 15.91 -6.46
C TYR A 745 -5.93 14.48 -6.93
N ILE A 746 -5.76 13.46 -6.09
CA ILE A 746 -6.21 12.10 -6.41
C ILE A 746 -7.74 12.07 -6.51
N ASN A 747 -8.46 12.71 -5.59
CA ASN A 747 -9.93 12.77 -5.64
C ASN A 747 -10.45 13.43 -6.93
N GLU A 748 -9.76 14.46 -7.43
CA GLU A 748 -10.11 15.15 -8.68
C GLU A 748 -9.77 14.34 -9.94
N THR A 749 -8.69 13.55 -9.92
CA THR A 749 -8.15 12.88 -11.12
C THR A 749 -8.45 11.38 -11.20
N ASP A 750 -8.58 10.71 -10.06
CA ASP A 750 -8.87 9.30 -9.89
C ASP A 750 -9.63 9.05 -8.57
N PRO A 751 -10.90 9.51 -8.46
CA PRO A 751 -11.66 9.52 -7.21
C PRO A 751 -11.82 8.14 -6.55
N VAL A 752 -11.75 7.06 -7.32
CA VAL A 752 -11.87 5.71 -6.77
C VAL A 752 -10.62 5.31 -5.99
N GLU A 753 -9.47 5.93 -6.23
CA GLU A 753 -8.21 5.69 -5.52
C GLU A 753 -8.01 6.65 -4.33
N ALA A 754 -8.92 7.61 -4.13
CA ALA A 754 -8.75 8.65 -3.13
C ALA A 754 -8.73 8.09 -1.69
N GLY A 755 -7.86 8.68 -0.87
CA GLY A 755 -7.74 8.36 0.54
C GLY A 755 -6.66 9.21 1.21
N VAL A 756 -6.70 9.29 2.54
CA VAL A 756 -5.69 10.07 3.29
C VAL A 756 -4.31 9.41 3.15
N LEU A 757 -3.32 10.21 2.78
CA LEU A 757 -1.91 9.80 2.66
C LEU A 757 -1.24 9.74 4.03
N ASP A 758 -0.14 8.98 4.12
CA ASP A 758 0.58 8.78 5.38
C ASP A 758 1.79 9.71 5.50
N MET A 759 1.92 10.35 6.67
CA MET A 759 2.95 11.36 6.97
C MET A 759 4.11 10.81 7.83
N ASN A 760 4.08 9.54 8.24
CA ASN A 760 5.08 8.98 9.17
C ASN A 760 6.50 8.94 8.57
N ARG A 761 6.60 9.03 7.24
CA ARG A 761 7.87 9.04 6.48
C ARG A 761 8.25 10.41 5.93
N TYR A 762 7.52 11.47 6.32
CA TYR A 762 7.84 12.83 5.91
C TYR A 762 9.08 13.33 6.64
N GLU A 763 10.13 13.62 5.88
CA GLU A 763 11.48 13.92 6.34
C GLU A 763 11.61 15.34 6.91
N ASN A 764 12.65 15.53 7.72
CA ASN A 764 13.06 16.83 8.24
C ASN A 764 14.10 17.46 7.30
N LEU A 765 13.64 17.87 6.12
CA LEU A 765 14.29 18.83 5.21
C LEU A 765 14.90 19.95 6.01
#